data_AF-A0A316U1G2-F1
#
_entry.id   AF-A0A316U1G2-F1
#
_cell.length_a   1.000
_cell.length_b   1.000
_cell.length_c   1.000
_cell.angle_alpha   90.00
_cell.angle_beta   90.00
_cell.angle_gamma   90.00
#
_symmetry.space_group_name_H-M   'P 1'
#
loop_
_entity.id
_entity.type
_entity.pdbx_description
1 polymer ?
#
loop_
_entity_poly.entity_id
_entity_poly.type
_entity_poly.pdbx_seq_one_letter_code
_entity_poly.pdbx_strand_id
1 'polypeptide(L)'
;MRLPIAPTLASAAVFVARQQTAPTEATAGVNNTIIPFEPAPLPQAHCTSPIYCPGPLLQAVQLSGLFNDSKEFVDRATLKPVEQVVAAFAALGDGSGRNVTYSELQTFVDENFAEVGGELVAADLGEEFVPDPKFLNNVTDEVVRLWITQVHSYWPLLARTTNTSALIDASPSTSTDDSPSPTASDATPTSTDSNIASTGSASVSGRALNDTAASLQASQQVAAETPQSNDSDALMMATSSFIPFKSPRTFVVPGQRFRELYYWDTYFVILGLLRSQLSSVALGMLENFADLVEQFGFIPNGNRLYYLNRSQPPMLTQMVDVYLNYTGDATILSRLLPLLEREWEWWNINRTIEITSPYSNRTYNVSHYDVDTSAPRPESYFVDWQTVELAGKEQGLQFTDEEKARLYADIASAAESGHDFSLQRWSRQPSFIGDLAEPVSDVSGTPTRRQDDSADTEATSTADTPTTATIPAAVSTSRALRYLNTAKQIPVDLNAILYKNEMALARFHNITYLPAQSGNSSSADAGNSTSPSPLAANATLVELWSSRAAARREAILDLHWNAELLSFADYNLTSSLRSTRWSASSLWPFWAGILPNEFTADNQTKEERGALLQSAFAGVRYLIDRYNGSLSTTLAATNQQWDFPNVWAPHTQIAIDALRALPQDLVRAGGVAKPAPNGTFELIPAASVREDNVTDAEPTRLTQLGVSSADQLPLQPLASNLNASSHSDEALIGQTSPDSGLQYVGVAPSNVGNASSDTELWTDTLIRSLANRFVASSLCSWYATGGQLNLSTQAGRDRWPPQPVPAGTSDTGTTAAASPGQMFEKYSQTSIAAAGAGGEYQVQVGFGWTNGVSIYLSAEYGDILQEPVCA
;
A
#
# COMPACT_ATOMS: atom_id res chain seq x y z
N MET A 1 -25.07 -34.77 35.45
CA MET A 1 -24.93 -36.06 34.74
C MET A 1 -23.71 -35.96 33.85
N ARG A 2 -22.67 -36.76 34.12
CA ARG A 2 -21.44 -36.84 33.33
C ARG A 2 -21.69 -37.73 32.11
N LEU A 3 -21.34 -37.27 30.91
CA LEU A 3 -20.97 -38.07 29.74
C LEU A 3 -20.05 -37.21 28.82
N PRO A 4 -19.16 -37.84 28.03
CA PRO A 4 -17.82 -37.33 27.75
C PRO A 4 -17.71 -36.61 26.39
N ILE A 5 -16.81 -35.62 26.31
CA ILE A 5 -16.39 -34.97 25.07
C ILE A 5 -14.99 -35.51 24.71
N ALA A 6 -14.95 -36.34 23.67
CA ALA A 6 -13.83 -36.51 22.75
C ALA A 6 -14.40 -37.20 21.50
N PRO A 7 -14.12 -36.65 20.31
CA PRO A 7 -13.08 -37.33 19.52
C PRO A 7 -12.04 -36.34 19.00
N THR A 8 -10.78 -36.64 19.31
CA THR A 8 -9.61 -36.58 18.42
C THR A 8 -9.75 -35.73 17.15
N LEU A 9 -9.28 -34.48 17.21
CA LEU A 9 -8.78 -33.74 16.06
C LEU A 9 -7.39 -34.31 15.70
N ALA A 10 -7.40 -35.40 14.95
CA ALA A 10 -6.25 -35.87 14.20
C ALA A 10 -6.75 -36.17 12.78
N SER A 11 -6.02 -35.68 11.79
CA SER A 11 -6.28 -35.74 10.34
C SER A 11 -7.15 -34.64 9.74
N ALA A 12 -6.50 -33.51 9.46
CA ALA A 12 -6.41 -32.95 8.10
C ALA A 12 -5.21 -31.99 7.97
N ALA A 13 -4.04 -32.40 8.46
CA ALA A 13 -2.77 -31.75 8.13
C ALA A 13 -2.08 -32.60 7.07
N VAL A 14 -2.43 -32.35 5.81
CA VAL A 14 -1.62 -32.77 4.66
C VAL A 14 -1.31 -31.51 3.88
N PHE A 15 -0.42 -30.68 4.43
CA PHE A 15 0.37 -29.76 3.61
C PHE A 15 1.56 -30.56 3.11
N VAL A 16 1.40 -31.18 1.94
CA VAL A 16 2.57 -31.51 1.12
C VAL A 16 3.00 -30.19 0.51
N ALA A 17 4.16 -29.69 0.91
CA ALA A 17 4.93 -28.78 0.07
C ALA A 17 5.17 -29.52 -1.26
N ARG A 18 4.35 -29.24 -2.26
CA ARG A 18 4.53 -29.78 -3.60
C ARG A 18 4.88 -28.62 -4.50
N GLN A 19 6.15 -28.65 -4.89
CA GLN A 19 6.71 -28.09 -6.10
C GLN A 19 5.61 -27.79 -7.13
N GLN A 20 5.46 -26.52 -7.51
CA GLN A 20 5.09 -26.23 -8.89
C GLN A 20 6.20 -26.85 -9.73
N THR A 21 5.96 -28.06 -10.24
CA THR A 21 6.77 -28.54 -11.35
C THR A 21 6.59 -27.52 -12.46
N ALA A 22 7.73 -26.97 -12.91
CA ALA A 22 7.86 -26.14 -14.08
C ALA A 22 6.92 -26.63 -15.20
N PRO A 23 6.37 -25.74 -16.03
CA PRO A 23 5.58 -26.16 -17.18
C PRO A 23 6.43 -27.10 -18.03
N THR A 24 6.11 -28.39 -18.01
CA THR A 24 6.59 -29.38 -18.98
C THR A 24 5.84 -29.15 -20.28
N GLU A 25 6.11 -28.02 -20.91
CA GLU A 25 5.95 -27.79 -22.34
C GLU A 25 6.96 -26.71 -22.77
N ALA A 26 8.24 -26.98 -22.50
CA ALA A 26 9.33 -26.38 -23.24
C ALA A 26 9.17 -26.82 -24.70
N THR A 27 8.50 -25.99 -25.50
CA THR A 27 8.57 -26.06 -26.95
C THR A 27 10.05 -26.05 -27.34
N ALA A 28 10.48 -27.03 -28.13
CA ALA A 28 11.88 -27.28 -28.47
C ALA A 28 12.63 -26.12 -29.17
N GLY A 29 12.01 -24.94 -29.30
CA GLY A 29 12.58 -23.71 -29.85
C GLY A 29 13.10 -22.69 -28.84
N VAL A 30 12.72 -22.75 -27.55
CA VAL A 30 13.12 -21.74 -26.54
C VAL A 30 14.53 -21.97 -25.98
N ASN A 31 14.99 -23.22 -25.93
CA ASN A 31 16.26 -23.59 -25.28
C ASN A 31 17.52 -22.99 -25.91
N ASN A 32 17.46 -22.61 -27.20
CA ASN A 32 18.55 -21.99 -27.95
C ASN A 32 18.34 -20.48 -28.17
N THR A 33 17.31 -19.87 -27.57
CA THR A 33 17.07 -18.43 -27.70
C THR A 33 18.18 -17.68 -26.99
N ILE A 34 18.84 -16.82 -27.76
CA ILE A 34 19.85 -15.89 -27.30
C ILE A 34 19.14 -14.74 -26.61
N ILE A 35 19.53 -14.42 -25.38
CA ILE A 35 18.99 -13.28 -24.66
C ILE A 35 19.67 -12.01 -25.22
N PRO A 36 18.91 -11.07 -25.82
CA PRO A 36 19.47 -9.82 -26.31
C PRO A 36 20.10 -9.04 -25.15
N PHE A 37 21.36 -8.65 -25.29
CA PHE A 37 22.05 -7.87 -24.27
C PHE A 37 21.84 -6.38 -24.55
N GLU A 38 21.06 -5.73 -23.69
CA GLU A 38 20.99 -4.26 -23.63
C GLU A 38 22.05 -3.76 -22.63
N PRO A 39 22.55 -2.51 -22.74
CA PRO A 39 23.43 -1.94 -21.71
C PRO A 39 22.75 -1.96 -20.33
N ALA A 40 23.48 -2.37 -19.29
CA ALA A 40 22.94 -2.36 -17.94
C ALA A 40 22.83 -0.91 -17.40
N PRO A 41 21.83 -0.62 -16.54
CA PRO A 41 21.73 0.65 -15.85
C PRO A 41 23.01 0.97 -15.07
N LEU A 42 23.23 2.27 -14.86
CA LEU A 42 24.29 2.70 -13.95
C LEU A 42 24.01 2.22 -12.52
N PRO A 43 25.06 1.90 -11.74
CA PRO A 43 24.91 1.55 -10.34
C PRO A 43 24.12 2.61 -9.57
N GLN A 44 23.18 2.16 -8.74
CA GLN A 44 22.34 3.04 -7.94
C GLN A 44 22.92 3.20 -6.54
N ALA A 45 23.06 4.44 -6.03
CA ALA A 45 23.73 4.70 -4.76
C ALA A 45 23.07 4.02 -3.54
N HIS A 46 21.76 3.79 -3.60
CA HIS A 46 20.94 3.22 -2.53
C HIS A 46 21.02 1.69 -2.42
N CYS A 47 21.57 0.99 -3.42
CA CYS A 47 21.56 -0.47 -3.49
C CYS A 47 22.87 -0.95 -4.14
N THR A 48 23.75 -1.57 -3.34
CA THR A 48 25.11 -1.97 -3.76
C THR A 48 25.26 -3.47 -4.05
N SER A 49 24.20 -4.27 -3.89
CA SER A 49 24.23 -5.69 -4.24
C SER A 49 24.47 -5.89 -5.74
N PRO A 50 25.50 -6.65 -6.15
CA PRO A 50 25.75 -6.95 -7.56
C PRO A 50 24.74 -7.95 -8.16
N ILE A 51 23.82 -8.48 -7.33
CA ILE A 51 22.83 -9.49 -7.71
C ILE A 51 21.42 -8.91 -7.71
N TYR A 52 21.03 -8.22 -6.64
CA TYR A 52 19.64 -7.80 -6.42
C TYR A 52 19.37 -6.32 -6.75
N CYS A 53 20.39 -5.56 -7.11
CA CYS A 53 20.26 -4.17 -7.56
C CYS A 53 20.41 -4.09 -9.09
N PRO A 54 19.95 -2.99 -9.73
CA PRO A 54 20.11 -2.79 -11.16
C PRO A 54 21.57 -2.97 -11.62
N GLY A 55 21.78 -3.90 -12.55
CA GLY A 55 23.09 -4.31 -13.01
C GLY A 55 23.00 -5.49 -14.00
N PRO A 56 24.15 -5.94 -14.56
CA PRO A 56 24.15 -6.91 -15.66
C PRO A 56 23.50 -8.25 -15.33
N LEU A 57 23.71 -8.78 -14.12
CA LEU A 57 23.14 -10.06 -13.69
C LEU A 57 21.62 -9.97 -13.57
N LEU A 58 21.13 -8.99 -12.80
CA LEU A 58 19.70 -8.78 -12.61
C LEU A 58 19.01 -8.56 -13.96
N GLN A 59 19.57 -7.69 -14.81
CA GLN A 59 19.00 -7.42 -16.12
C GLN A 59 18.91 -8.67 -17.00
N ALA A 60 19.98 -9.48 -17.06
CA ALA A 60 20.00 -10.69 -17.85
C ALA A 60 18.89 -11.66 -17.41
N VAL A 61 18.71 -11.86 -16.10
CA VAL A 61 17.65 -12.73 -15.58
C VAL A 61 16.28 -12.14 -15.85
N GLN A 62 16.06 -10.86 -15.57
CA GLN A 62 14.74 -10.22 -15.71
C GLN A 62 14.28 -10.13 -17.17
N LEU A 63 15.17 -9.78 -18.10
CA LEU A 63 14.82 -9.64 -19.52
C LEU A 63 14.77 -10.99 -20.27
N SER A 64 15.25 -12.08 -19.67
CA SER A 64 15.16 -13.41 -20.25
C SER A 64 13.76 -14.01 -20.24
N GLY A 65 12.88 -13.52 -19.35
CA GLY A 65 11.57 -14.13 -19.10
C GLY A 65 11.65 -15.50 -18.41
N LEU A 66 12.74 -15.80 -17.69
CA LEU A 66 12.88 -17.02 -16.89
C LEU A 66 11.75 -17.16 -15.85
N PHE A 67 11.31 -16.03 -15.30
CA PHE A 67 10.23 -15.96 -14.31
C PHE A 67 9.11 -15.08 -14.84
N ASN A 68 7.85 -15.48 -14.60
CA ASN A 68 6.68 -14.69 -14.97
C ASN A 68 6.50 -13.46 -14.07
N ASP A 69 6.95 -13.51 -12.82
CA ASP A 69 6.95 -12.39 -11.86
C ASP A 69 8.40 -11.99 -11.59
N SER A 70 8.76 -10.74 -11.88
CA SER A 70 10.11 -10.20 -11.62
C SER A 70 10.50 -10.31 -10.13
N LYS A 71 9.52 -10.31 -9.22
CA LYS A 71 9.76 -10.46 -7.78
C LYS A 71 10.31 -11.85 -7.42
N GLU A 72 10.02 -12.88 -8.21
CA GLU A 72 10.43 -14.24 -7.90
C GLU A 72 11.95 -14.38 -7.81
N PHE A 73 12.70 -13.78 -8.74
CA PHE A 73 14.16 -13.88 -8.73
C PHE A 73 14.78 -13.08 -7.59
N VAL A 74 14.34 -11.85 -7.37
CA VAL A 74 14.94 -10.96 -6.36
C VAL A 74 14.65 -11.43 -4.92
N ASP A 75 13.71 -12.34 -4.72
CA ASP A 75 13.38 -12.99 -3.46
C ASP A 75 14.11 -14.33 -3.23
N ARG A 76 14.95 -14.78 -4.17
CA ARG A 76 15.73 -16.02 -4.00
C ARG A 76 17.07 -15.72 -3.34
N ALA A 77 17.33 -16.31 -2.19
CA ALA A 77 18.66 -16.29 -1.56
C ALA A 77 19.69 -17.04 -2.41
N THR A 78 20.96 -16.66 -2.31
CA THR A 78 22.05 -17.41 -2.96
C THR A 78 22.34 -18.73 -2.25
N LEU A 79 22.77 -19.76 -2.98
CA LEU A 79 23.29 -21.01 -2.43
C LEU A 79 24.81 -20.93 -2.14
N LYS A 80 25.48 -19.90 -2.67
CA LYS A 80 26.93 -19.70 -2.60
C LYS A 80 27.25 -18.25 -2.20
N PRO A 81 28.47 -17.95 -1.72
CA PRO A 81 28.91 -16.58 -1.49
C PRO A 81 28.76 -15.69 -2.73
N VAL A 82 28.46 -14.41 -2.53
CA VAL A 82 28.18 -13.43 -3.60
C VAL A 82 29.29 -13.43 -4.66
N GLU A 83 30.56 -13.49 -4.25
CA GLU A 83 31.71 -13.46 -5.16
C GLU A 83 31.72 -14.68 -6.09
N GLN A 84 31.31 -15.85 -5.59
CA GLN A 84 31.23 -17.07 -6.38
C GLN A 84 30.07 -17.03 -7.36
N VAL A 85 28.91 -16.49 -6.94
CA VAL A 85 27.74 -16.32 -7.82
C VAL A 85 28.06 -15.35 -8.94
N VAL A 86 28.67 -14.20 -8.64
CA VAL A 86 29.09 -13.21 -9.63
C VAL A 86 30.15 -13.79 -10.58
N ALA A 87 31.12 -14.55 -10.07
CA ALA A 87 32.12 -15.22 -10.90
C ALA A 87 31.50 -16.30 -11.81
N ALA A 88 30.51 -17.05 -11.31
CA ALA A 88 29.77 -18.04 -12.09
C ALA A 88 28.95 -17.37 -13.22
N PHE A 89 28.32 -16.22 -12.94
CA PHE A 89 27.62 -15.44 -13.97
C PHE A 89 28.61 -14.92 -15.04
N ALA A 90 29.74 -14.37 -14.62
CA ALA A 90 30.81 -13.92 -15.51
C ALA A 90 31.45 -15.06 -16.33
N ALA A 91 31.30 -16.32 -15.91
CA ALA A 91 31.75 -17.47 -16.69
C ALA A 91 30.77 -17.83 -17.83
N LEU A 92 29.50 -17.40 -17.77
CA LEU A 92 28.55 -17.56 -18.88
C LEU A 92 28.91 -16.68 -20.09
N GLY A 93 29.64 -15.58 -19.85
CA GLY A 93 30.12 -14.66 -20.88
C GLY A 93 31.00 -13.55 -20.31
N ASP A 94 31.89 -13.00 -21.12
CA ASP A 94 32.94 -12.06 -20.69
C ASP A 94 32.49 -10.59 -20.53
N GLY A 95 31.18 -10.35 -20.42
CA GLY A 95 30.62 -8.99 -20.38
C GLY A 95 30.77 -8.19 -21.68
N SER A 96 31.16 -8.83 -22.80
CA SER A 96 31.42 -8.16 -24.10
C SER A 96 30.41 -8.51 -25.22
N GLY A 97 29.26 -9.12 -24.89
CA GLY A 97 28.22 -9.44 -25.87
C GLY A 97 28.26 -10.87 -26.42
N ARG A 98 28.67 -11.85 -25.60
CA ARG A 98 28.40 -13.26 -25.91
C ARG A 98 26.93 -13.58 -25.61
N ASN A 99 26.30 -14.26 -26.57
CA ASN A 99 24.91 -14.68 -26.57
C ASN A 99 24.62 -15.77 -25.53
N VAL A 100 24.39 -15.39 -24.26
CA VAL A 100 23.91 -16.31 -23.21
C VAL A 100 22.54 -16.86 -23.63
N THR A 101 22.41 -18.17 -23.67
CA THR A 101 21.14 -18.81 -24.00
C THR A 101 20.25 -18.89 -22.77
N TYR A 102 18.93 -18.98 -23.00
CA TYR A 102 17.95 -19.21 -21.92
C TYR A 102 18.32 -20.43 -21.06
N SER A 103 18.78 -21.52 -21.67
CA SER A 103 19.13 -22.76 -20.95
C SER A 103 20.38 -22.63 -20.08
N GLU A 104 21.40 -21.91 -20.55
CA GLU A 104 22.59 -21.59 -19.74
C GLU A 104 22.23 -20.71 -18.54
N LEU A 105 21.35 -19.72 -18.72
CA LEU A 105 20.93 -18.85 -17.64
C LEU A 105 20.03 -19.57 -16.62
N GLN A 106 19.10 -20.43 -17.07
CA GLN A 106 18.32 -21.29 -16.19
C GLN A 106 19.24 -22.18 -15.34
N THR A 107 20.20 -22.85 -15.98
CA THR A 107 21.18 -23.71 -15.27
C THR A 107 21.96 -22.92 -14.23
N PHE A 108 22.41 -21.71 -14.59
CA PHE A 108 23.08 -20.82 -13.65
C PHE A 108 22.18 -20.48 -12.46
N VAL A 109 20.90 -20.14 -12.69
CA VAL A 109 19.98 -19.82 -11.60
C VAL A 109 19.77 -21.03 -10.69
N ASP A 110 19.48 -22.21 -11.27
CA ASP A 110 19.24 -23.45 -10.53
C ASP A 110 20.44 -23.89 -9.66
N GLU A 111 21.67 -23.64 -10.14
CA GLU A 111 22.90 -24.03 -9.43
C GLU A 111 23.38 -23.03 -8.39
N ASN A 112 22.86 -21.79 -8.40
CA ASN A 112 23.39 -20.69 -7.57
C ASN A 112 22.36 -20.04 -6.66
N PHE A 113 21.06 -20.31 -6.84
CA PHE A 113 19.98 -19.70 -6.07
C PHE A 113 19.06 -20.74 -5.45
N ALA A 114 18.60 -20.44 -4.24
CA ALA A 114 17.67 -21.27 -3.50
C ALA A 114 16.24 -21.11 -4.03
N GLU A 115 15.33 -21.91 -3.47
CA GLU A 115 13.90 -21.65 -3.63
C GLU A 115 13.49 -20.35 -2.94
N VAL A 116 12.52 -19.69 -3.58
CA VAL A 116 12.02 -18.39 -3.13
C VAL A 116 11.29 -18.51 -1.79
N GLY A 117 11.55 -17.59 -0.85
CA GLY A 117 10.85 -17.52 0.45
C GLY A 117 11.41 -18.42 1.55
N GLY A 118 12.59 -19.04 1.37
CA GLY A 118 13.25 -19.86 2.39
C GLY A 118 13.71 -19.09 3.65
N GLU A 119 13.70 -17.76 3.59
CA GLU A 119 14.09 -16.87 4.69
C GLU A 119 13.07 -16.84 5.83
N LEU A 120 11.83 -17.26 5.58
CA LEU A 120 10.74 -17.23 6.53
C LEU A 120 10.18 -18.63 6.79
N VAL A 121 9.77 -18.87 8.03
CA VAL A 121 9.01 -20.06 8.42
C VAL A 121 7.68 -19.65 9.04
N ALA A 122 6.69 -20.54 8.97
CA ALA A 122 5.43 -20.33 9.68
C ALA A 122 5.70 -20.20 11.19
N ALA A 123 5.11 -19.18 11.81
CA ALA A 123 5.17 -19.01 13.26
C ALA A 123 4.02 -19.76 13.92
N ASP A 124 4.32 -20.55 14.93
CA ASP A 124 3.31 -21.15 15.79
C ASP A 124 2.85 -20.12 16.83
N LEU A 125 1.58 -19.72 16.77
CA LEU A 125 0.99 -18.79 17.74
C LEU A 125 0.61 -19.50 19.06
N GLY A 126 0.62 -20.84 19.11
CA GLY A 126 0.43 -21.63 20.32
C GLY A 126 -0.76 -21.18 21.18
N GLU A 127 -0.52 -20.97 22.47
CA GLU A 127 -1.52 -20.50 23.44
C GLU A 127 -1.86 -19.00 23.30
N GLU A 128 -1.09 -18.22 22.53
CA GLU A 128 -1.39 -16.80 22.28
C GLU A 128 -2.61 -16.62 21.38
N PHE A 129 -2.86 -17.58 20.48
CA PHE A 129 -4.05 -17.57 19.62
C PHE A 129 -5.28 -18.07 20.38
N VAL A 130 -6.23 -17.18 20.62
CA VAL A 130 -7.51 -17.50 21.28
C VAL A 130 -8.59 -17.75 20.23
N PRO A 131 -9.06 -18.99 19.97
CA PRO A 131 -9.96 -19.29 18.86
C PRO A 131 -11.35 -18.65 18.94
N ASP A 132 -11.83 -18.34 20.15
CA ASP A 132 -13.08 -17.61 20.41
C ASP A 132 -12.76 -16.28 21.13
N PRO A 133 -12.23 -15.29 20.39
CA PRO A 133 -11.81 -14.03 20.97
C PRO A 133 -13.02 -13.19 21.40
N LYS A 134 -12.84 -12.35 22.43
CA LYS A 134 -13.95 -11.59 23.06
C LYS A 134 -14.74 -10.72 22.08
N PHE A 135 -14.12 -10.24 20.99
CA PHE A 135 -14.81 -9.37 20.04
C PHE A 135 -16.00 -10.05 19.36
N LEU A 136 -15.96 -11.39 19.20
CA LEU A 136 -17.07 -12.12 18.58
C LEU A 136 -18.38 -11.93 19.35
N ASN A 137 -18.33 -11.68 20.66
CA ASN A 137 -19.52 -11.42 21.48
C ASN A 137 -20.31 -10.18 21.04
N ASN A 138 -19.68 -9.25 20.31
CA ASN A 138 -20.36 -8.09 19.75
C ASN A 138 -21.07 -8.41 18.41
N VAL A 139 -20.75 -9.53 17.75
CA VAL A 139 -21.32 -9.89 16.45
C VAL A 139 -22.62 -10.65 16.65
N THR A 140 -23.73 -9.99 16.31
CA THR A 140 -25.09 -10.48 16.60
C THR A 140 -25.66 -11.38 15.51
N ASP A 141 -25.31 -11.11 14.25
CA ASP A 141 -25.74 -11.90 13.09
C ASP A 141 -24.95 -13.23 12.98
N GLU A 142 -25.66 -14.36 12.87
CA GLU A 142 -25.06 -15.71 12.83
C GLU A 142 -24.13 -15.90 11.62
N VAL A 143 -24.54 -15.41 10.44
CA VAL A 143 -23.77 -15.55 9.19
C VAL A 143 -22.47 -14.76 9.29
N VAL A 144 -22.56 -13.49 9.71
CA VAL A 144 -21.39 -12.63 9.88
C VAL A 144 -20.46 -13.19 10.96
N ARG A 145 -21.02 -13.66 12.09
CA ARG A 145 -20.23 -14.26 13.18
C ARG A 145 -19.47 -15.50 12.73
N LEU A 146 -20.10 -16.42 12.01
CA LEU A 146 -19.44 -17.63 11.51
C LEU A 146 -18.35 -17.30 10.50
N TRP A 147 -18.63 -16.39 9.56
CA TRP A 147 -17.64 -15.94 8.59
C TRP A 147 -16.44 -15.26 9.26
N ILE A 148 -16.66 -14.31 10.18
CA ILE A 148 -15.53 -13.60 10.79
C ILE A 148 -14.74 -14.50 11.75
N THR A 149 -15.35 -15.54 12.32
CA THR A 149 -14.64 -16.60 13.04
C THR A 149 -13.66 -17.32 12.10
N GLN A 150 -14.08 -17.61 10.86
CA GLN A 150 -13.21 -18.20 9.84
C GLN A 150 -12.08 -17.25 9.44
N VAL A 151 -12.36 -15.95 9.24
CA VAL A 151 -11.33 -14.94 8.93
C VAL A 151 -10.31 -14.81 10.07
N HIS A 152 -10.76 -14.80 11.32
CA HIS A 152 -9.88 -14.79 12.49
C HIS A 152 -8.93 -16.01 12.53
N SER A 153 -9.39 -17.17 12.07
CA SER A 153 -8.54 -18.37 11.96
C SER A 153 -7.43 -18.28 10.92
N TYR A 154 -7.38 -17.22 10.10
CA TYR A 154 -6.30 -17.01 9.13
C TYR A 154 -5.04 -16.39 9.73
N TRP A 155 -5.07 -15.85 10.96
CA TRP A 155 -3.85 -15.27 11.57
C TRP A 155 -2.68 -16.25 11.65
N PRO A 156 -2.83 -17.50 12.14
CA PRO A 156 -1.75 -18.48 12.10
C PRO A 156 -1.23 -18.79 10.69
N LEU A 157 -2.08 -18.67 9.65
CA LEU A 157 -1.68 -18.94 8.27
C LEU A 157 -0.77 -17.84 7.71
N LEU A 158 -0.88 -16.62 8.23
CA LEU A 158 -0.10 -15.45 7.81
C LEU A 158 1.05 -15.12 8.76
N ALA A 159 1.07 -15.71 9.96
CA ALA A 159 2.14 -15.51 10.93
C ALA A 159 3.44 -16.15 10.45
N ARG A 160 4.52 -15.38 10.49
CA ARG A 160 5.87 -15.78 10.08
C ARG A 160 6.88 -15.39 11.16
N THR A 161 7.99 -16.11 11.19
CA THR A 161 9.21 -15.71 11.89
C THR A 161 10.42 -15.96 11.00
N THR A 162 11.53 -15.31 11.32
CA THR A 162 12.77 -15.35 10.58
C THR A 162 13.45 -16.72 10.72
N ASN A 163 13.79 -17.34 9.59
CA ASN A 163 14.58 -18.57 9.56
C ASN A 163 16.06 -18.25 9.71
N THR A 164 16.54 -18.19 10.95
CA THR A 164 17.95 -17.83 11.25
C THR A 164 18.97 -18.79 10.63
N SER A 165 18.59 -20.04 10.37
CA SER A 165 19.47 -21.02 9.72
C SER A 165 19.66 -20.76 8.22
N ALA A 166 18.75 -20.01 7.59
CA ALA A 166 18.83 -19.63 6.17
C ALA A 166 19.52 -18.26 5.93
N LEU A 167 19.78 -17.48 6.99
CA LEU A 167 20.19 -16.07 6.92
C LEU A 167 21.57 -15.79 7.53
N ILE A 168 22.49 -16.76 7.48
CA ILE A 168 23.80 -16.62 8.14
C ILE A 168 24.53 -15.36 7.62
N ASP A 169 24.88 -14.50 8.59
CA ASP A 169 24.93 -13.03 8.58
C ASP A 169 25.90 -12.37 7.57
N ALA A 170 25.37 -11.44 6.76
CA ALA A 170 26.12 -10.48 5.97
C ALA A 170 26.09 -9.11 6.67
N SER A 171 26.83 -8.97 7.77
CA SER A 171 27.12 -7.66 8.37
C SER A 171 28.53 -7.21 8.00
N PRO A 172 28.75 -5.94 7.59
CA PRO A 172 30.08 -5.41 7.39
C PRO A 172 30.78 -5.35 8.74
N SER A 173 31.91 -6.04 8.89
CA SER A 173 32.76 -5.93 10.06
C SER A 173 33.21 -4.47 10.20
N THR A 174 32.69 -3.77 11.20
CA THR A 174 33.40 -2.61 11.77
C THR A 174 34.64 -3.16 12.45
N SER A 175 35.79 -2.98 11.81
CA SER A 175 37.09 -3.21 12.46
C SER A 175 37.18 -2.29 13.68
N THR A 176 37.08 -2.86 14.87
CA THR A 176 37.61 -2.26 16.08
C THR A 176 39.13 -2.27 15.96
N ASP A 177 39.69 -1.18 15.45
CA ASP A 177 41.11 -0.92 15.62
C ASP A 177 41.31 -0.37 17.04
N ASP A 178 41.62 -1.30 17.95
CA ASP A 178 42.06 -1.00 19.30
C ASP A 178 43.49 -0.45 19.21
N SER A 179 43.66 0.85 19.46
CA SER A 179 44.96 1.41 19.82
C SER A 179 44.80 2.60 20.79
N PRO A 180 45.73 2.73 21.75
CA PRO A 180 45.43 3.24 23.08
C PRO A 180 45.47 4.77 23.17
N SER A 181 44.68 5.30 24.11
CA SER A 181 44.67 6.70 24.52
C SER A 181 46.06 7.21 24.91
N PRO A 182 46.42 8.45 24.56
CA PRO A 182 47.41 9.21 25.31
C PRO A 182 46.72 9.97 26.44
N THR A 183 47.16 9.67 27.66
CA THR A 183 46.99 10.47 28.86
C THR A 183 47.42 11.92 28.62
N ALA A 184 46.57 12.89 28.96
CA ALA A 184 46.98 14.27 29.18
C ALA A 184 46.39 14.79 30.49
N SER A 185 47.32 15.21 31.34
CA SER A 185 47.18 15.67 32.71
C SER A 185 46.50 17.02 32.85
N ASP A 186 45.77 17.11 33.96
CA ASP A 186 45.51 18.26 34.82
C ASP A 186 46.43 19.48 34.64
N ALA A 187 45.85 20.67 34.43
CA ALA A 187 46.31 21.97 34.94
C ALA A 187 45.34 23.10 34.53
N THR A 188 44.51 23.56 35.48
CA THR A 188 44.04 24.95 35.59
C THR A 188 45.23 25.89 35.88
N PRO A 189 45.25 27.20 35.49
CA PRO A 189 44.38 28.20 36.14
C PRO A 189 44.01 29.50 35.35
N THR A 190 42.90 30.10 35.80
CA THR A 190 42.50 31.53 35.90
C THR A 190 43.23 32.64 35.10
N SER A 191 42.48 33.54 34.43
CA SER A 191 42.18 34.93 34.90
C SER A 191 41.50 35.85 33.86
N THR A 192 40.43 36.53 34.28
CA THR A 192 40.01 37.95 34.08
C THR A 192 39.90 38.62 32.69
N ASP A 193 38.67 39.12 32.46
CA ASP A 193 38.26 40.46 31.97
C ASP A 193 38.76 41.03 30.63
N SER A 194 37.83 41.26 29.68
CA SER A 194 37.16 42.57 29.45
C SER A 194 36.73 42.83 27.99
N ASN A 195 35.44 43.17 27.85
CA ASN A 195 34.83 44.23 27.03
C ASN A 195 34.81 44.23 25.47
N ILE A 196 33.67 44.80 25.00
CA ILE A 196 33.38 45.56 23.76
C ILE A 196 32.68 44.84 22.60
N ALA A 197 31.35 44.84 22.68
CA ALA A 197 30.38 45.48 21.77
C ALA A 197 30.66 45.63 20.24
N SER A 198 29.65 45.16 19.48
CA SER A 198 28.85 45.92 18.50
C SER A 198 29.10 45.80 16.98
N THR A 199 27.94 45.68 16.31
CA THR A 199 27.56 46.11 14.94
C THR A 199 28.03 45.33 13.71
N GLY A 200 27.07 45.08 12.81
CA GLY A 200 27.25 45.45 11.40
C GLY A 200 26.92 44.39 10.35
N SER A 201 25.66 44.36 9.93
CA SER A 201 25.17 44.12 8.55
C SER A 201 26.23 44.27 7.43
N ALA A 202 26.29 43.31 6.50
CA ALA A 202 25.85 43.50 5.10
C ALA A 202 26.22 42.32 4.18
N SER A 203 25.26 41.99 3.33
CA SER A 203 25.32 41.19 2.10
C SER A 203 26.48 41.53 1.15
N VAL A 204 27.10 40.53 0.51
CA VAL A 204 27.53 40.59 -0.90
C VAL A 204 27.58 39.18 -1.51
N SER A 205 27.01 39.09 -2.72
CA SER A 205 27.05 38.08 -3.77
C SER A 205 28.35 37.29 -3.98
N GLY A 206 28.21 35.98 -4.21
CA GLY A 206 29.26 35.11 -4.76
C GLY A 206 28.97 34.72 -6.22
N ARG A 207 29.82 35.17 -7.14
CA ARG A 207 29.94 34.71 -8.52
C ARG A 207 31.24 33.91 -8.65
N ALA A 208 31.16 32.88 -9.48
CA ALA A 208 32.22 32.29 -10.30
C ALA A 208 33.28 31.38 -9.64
N LEU A 209 33.13 30.11 -10.01
CA LEU A 209 34.12 29.07 -10.26
C LEU A 209 35.32 29.56 -11.09
N ASN A 210 36.53 29.06 -10.77
CA ASN A 210 37.31 28.22 -11.68
C ASN A 210 38.64 27.72 -11.08
N ASP A 211 39.02 26.51 -11.54
CA ASP A 211 40.38 25.98 -11.75
C ASP A 211 41.20 25.58 -10.50
N THR A 212 41.88 24.44 -10.40
CA THR A 212 42.42 23.52 -11.43
C THR A 212 42.97 22.24 -10.79
N ALA A 213 42.92 21.13 -11.56
CA ALA A 213 43.96 20.09 -11.75
C ALA A 213 44.47 19.25 -10.55
N ALA A 214 45.00 18.03 -10.68
CA ALA A 214 45.00 16.95 -11.66
C ALA A 214 45.88 15.84 -11.06
N SER A 215 45.61 14.59 -11.44
CA SER A 215 46.51 13.42 -11.46
C SER A 215 47.02 12.84 -10.14
N LEU A 216 46.85 11.52 -9.99
CA LEU A 216 47.92 10.59 -9.62
C LEU A 216 47.51 9.16 -10.01
N GLN A 217 48.24 8.60 -10.96
CA GLN A 217 48.26 7.18 -11.31
C GLN A 217 49.49 6.52 -10.68
N ALA A 218 49.36 5.20 -10.49
CA ALA A 218 50.39 4.17 -10.33
C ALA A 218 51.01 3.97 -8.94
N SER A 219 50.78 2.80 -8.33
CA SER A 219 51.71 1.65 -8.42
C SER A 219 51.11 0.39 -7.81
N GLN A 220 50.93 -0.64 -8.64
CA GLN A 220 50.75 -2.03 -8.23
C GLN A 220 52.13 -2.64 -7.94
N GLN A 221 52.26 -3.38 -6.85
CA GLN A 221 53.29 -4.40 -6.71
C GLN A 221 52.75 -5.62 -5.97
N VAL A 222 52.94 -6.77 -6.61
CA VAL A 222 52.59 -8.12 -6.19
C VAL A 222 53.60 -8.61 -5.16
N ALA A 223 53.11 -9.22 -4.07
CA ALA A 223 53.87 -10.18 -3.28
C ALA A 223 52.97 -11.40 -3.01
N ALA A 224 53.42 -12.55 -3.51
CA ALA A 224 52.80 -13.85 -3.31
C ALA A 224 53.28 -14.44 -1.99
N GLU A 225 52.35 -14.83 -1.11
CA GLU A 225 52.60 -15.79 -0.04
C GLU A 225 51.44 -16.80 0.00
N THR A 226 51.80 -18.07 -0.04
CA THR A 226 50.89 -19.21 0.15
C THR A 226 50.86 -19.55 1.64
N PRO A 227 49.68 -19.79 2.24
CA PRO A 227 49.60 -20.68 3.39
C PRO A 227 48.73 -21.90 3.13
N GLN A 228 49.18 -22.99 3.74
CA GLN A 228 48.67 -24.35 3.67
C GLN A 228 47.26 -24.51 4.24
N SER A 229 46.61 -25.56 3.72
CA SER A 229 45.37 -26.18 4.16
C SER A 229 45.23 -26.37 5.67
N ASN A 230 44.10 -25.93 6.21
CA ASN A 230 43.26 -26.72 7.12
C ASN A 230 41.81 -26.29 6.94
N ASP A 231 40.97 -27.25 6.58
CA ASP A 231 39.58 -27.12 6.16
C ASP A 231 38.68 -27.61 7.29
N SER A 232 37.78 -26.76 7.79
CA SER A 232 36.44 -27.08 8.32
C SER A 232 35.87 -25.86 9.07
N ASP A 233 34.73 -25.36 8.64
CA ASP A 233 33.87 -24.30 9.23
C ASP A 233 34.01 -22.85 8.73
N ALA A 234 34.27 -22.66 7.43
CA ALA A 234 33.75 -21.45 6.76
C ALA A 234 32.26 -21.69 6.47
N LEU A 235 31.37 -21.23 7.37
CA LEU A 235 29.92 -21.29 7.17
C LEU A 235 29.56 -20.74 5.78
N MET A 236 28.75 -21.50 5.03
CA MET A 236 28.19 -21.07 3.74
C MET A 236 27.42 -19.75 3.94
N MET A 237 27.98 -18.62 3.49
CA MET A 237 27.30 -17.32 3.54
C MET A 237 26.36 -17.20 2.33
N ALA A 238 25.20 -17.85 2.43
CA ALA A 238 24.05 -17.54 1.59
C ALA A 238 23.64 -16.08 1.82
N THR A 239 23.52 -15.29 0.76
CA THR A 239 23.09 -13.89 0.83
C THR A 239 21.66 -13.79 0.30
N SER A 240 20.79 -13.10 1.02
CA SER A 240 19.42 -12.81 0.58
C SER A 240 19.22 -11.31 0.38
N SER A 241 18.23 -10.94 -0.43
CA SER A 241 17.68 -9.58 -0.42
C SER A 241 16.87 -9.27 0.83
N PHE A 242 16.42 -10.26 1.60
CA PHE A 242 15.69 -10.08 2.86
C PHE A 242 16.59 -9.43 3.91
N ILE A 243 16.10 -8.38 4.56
CA ILE A 243 16.80 -7.70 5.65
C ILE A 243 16.35 -8.34 6.98
N PRO A 244 17.24 -9.05 7.70
CA PRO A 244 16.89 -9.68 8.96
C PRO A 244 16.64 -8.64 10.08
N PHE A 245 15.69 -8.95 10.96
CA PHE A 245 15.47 -8.21 12.20
C PHE A 245 16.50 -8.59 13.27
N LYS A 246 16.68 -7.75 14.30
CA LYS A 246 17.63 -8.03 15.39
C LYS A 246 17.24 -9.23 16.24
N SER A 247 15.98 -9.65 16.19
CA SER A 247 15.50 -10.85 16.87
C SER A 247 14.39 -11.52 16.05
N PRO A 248 14.25 -12.85 16.12
CA PRO A 248 13.26 -13.61 15.36
C PRO A 248 11.86 -13.46 15.98
N ARG A 249 11.30 -12.26 15.93
CA ARG A 249 9.95 -11.97 16.42
C ARG A 249 8.91 -12.40 15.40
N THR A 250 7.77 -12.88 15.89
CA THR A 250 6.62 -13.18 15.04
C THR A 250 6.06 -11.90 14.42
N PHE A 251 5.75 -11.97 13.13
CA PHE A 251 5.05 -10.92 12.41
C PHE A 251 4.06 -11.52 11.41
N VAL A 252 3.13 -10.71 10.91
CA VAL A 252 2.16 -11.12 9.89
C VAL A 252 2.57 -10.54 8.55
N VAL A 253 2.66 -11.40 7.53
CA VAL A 253 2.86 -10.95 6.14
C VAL A 253 1.50 -10.63 5.49
N PRO A 254 1.47 -9.77 4.45
CA PRO A 254 0.23 -9.55 3.70
C PRO A 254 -0.30 -10.86 3.07
N GLY A 255 0.54 -11.66 2.40
CA GLY A 255 0.14 -12.96 1.85
C GLY A 255 0.75 -13.27 0.47
N GLN A 256 0.77 -14.55 0.08
CA GLN A 256 1.22 -15.04 -1.24
C GLN A 256 2.63 -14.56 -1.67
N ARG A 257 2.73 -13.66 -2.65
CA ARG A 257 3.99 -13.10 -3.17
C ARG A 257 4.64 -12.09 -2.21
N PHE A 258 3.85 -11.52 -1.31
CA PHE A 258 4.29 -10.56 -0.30
C PHE A 258 4.78 -11.33 0.93
N ARG A 259 6.09 -11.53 0.99
CA ARG A 259 6.79 -12.44 1.93
C ARG A 259 7.73 -11.68 2.84
N GLU A 260 7.39 -10.44 3.11
CA GLU A 260 8.11 -9.50 3.95
C GLU A 260 7.08 -8.67 4.73
N LEU A 261 7.55 -7.92 5.73
CA LEU A 261 6.73 -6.85 6.28
C LEU A 261 6.54 -5.78 5.20
N TYR A 262 5.30 -5.33 5.04
CA TYR A 262 4.98 -4.10 4.32
C TYR A 262 4.54 -3.04 5.30
N TYR A 263 5.00 -1.81 5.08
CA TYR A 263 4.94 -0.78 6.11
C TYR A 263 3.50 -0.36 6.42
N TRP A 264 2.82 0.35 5.52
CA TRP A 264 1.50 0.92 5.85
C TRP A 264 0.40 -0.16 6.00
N ASP A 265 0.53 -1.30 5.33
CA ASP A 265 -0.34 -2.48 5.48
C ASP A 265 -0.47 -2.90 6.94
N THR A 266 0.65 -2.85 7.65
CA THR A 266 0.75 -3.32 9.03
C THR A 266 -0.12 -2.51 9.98
N TYR A 267 -0.45 -1.25 9.66
CA TYR A 267 -1.38 -0.47 10.48
C TYR A 267 -2.75 -1.15 10.56
N PHE A 268 -3.28 -1.55 9.41
CA PHE A 268 -4.58 -2.22 9.31
C PHE A 268 -4.54 -3.65 9.87
N VAL A 269 -3.41 -4.34 9.73
CA VAL A 269 -3.18 -5.64 10.39
C VAL A 269 -3.23 -5.50 11.90
N ILE A 270 -2.52 -4.52 12.48
CA ILE A 270 -2.49 -4.28 13.93
C ILE A 270 -3.88 -3.99 14.49
N LEU A 271 -4.73 -3.23 13.78
CA LEU A 271 -6.12 -3.02 14.19
C LEU A 271 -6.86 -4.35 14.44
N GLY A 272 -6.73 -5.31 13.53
CA GLY A 272 -7.34 -6.64 13.68
C GLY A 272 -6.65 -7.55 14.69
N LEU A 273 -5.31 -7.52 14.77
CA LEU A 273 -4.54 -8.30 15.76
C LEU A 273 -4.92 -7.92 17.19
N LEU A 274 -5.05 -6.62 17.48
CA LEU A 274 -5.43 -6.14 18.80
C LEU A 274 -6.84 -6.63 19.17
N ARG A 275 -7.82 -6.54 18.27
CA ARG A 275 -9.18 -7.09 18.51
C ARG A 275 -9.19 -8.61 18.65
N SER A 276 -8.24 -9.29 17.99
CA SER A 276 -8.00 -10.73 18.09
C SER A 276 -7.21 -11.14 19.34
N GLN A 277 -6.89 -10.20 20.25
CA GLN A 277 -6.11 -10.44 21.48
C GLN A 277 -4.65 -10.86 21.23
N LEU A 278 -4.12 -10.60 20.04
CA LEU A 278 -2.74 -10.90 19.65
C LEU A 278 -1.83 -9.68 19.85
N SER A 279 -1.87 -9.07 21.05
CA SER A 279 -1.07 -7.88 21.35
C SER A 279 0.43 -8.15 21.37
N SER A 280 0.86 -9.37 21.74
CA SER A 280 2.27 -9.81 21.65
C SER A 280 2.80 -9.75 20.21
N VAL A 281 2.02 -10.24 19.24
CA VAL A 281 2.36 -10.20 17.81
C VAL A 281 2.42 -8.76 17.32
N ALA A 282 1.43 -7.93 17.69
CA ALA A 282 1.43 -6.51 17.35
C ALA A 282 2.69 -5.79 17.89
N LEU A 283 3.08 -6.05 19.14
CA LEU A 283 4.32 -5.51 19.72
C LEU A 283 5.55 -6.01 18.98
N GLY A 284 5.60 -7.30 18.61
CA GLY A 284 6.68 -7.87 17.80
C GLY A 284 6.87 -7.15 16.46
N MET A 285 5.77 -6.80 15.78
CA MET A 285 5.79 -6.03 14.54
C MET A 285 6.29 -4.59 14.75
N LEU A 286 5.86 -3.91 15.84
CA LEU A 286 6.36 -2.58 16.19
C LEU A 286 7.87 -2.58 16.45
N GLU A 287 8.37 -3.59 17.17
CA GLU A 287 9.80 -3.77 17.45
C GLU A 287 10.61 -4.11 16.20
N ASN A 288 10.05 -4.89 15.28
CA ASN A 288 10.69 -5.17 13.99
C ASN A 288 10.82 -3.89 13.14
N PHE A 289 9.80 -3.02 13.13
CA PHE A 289 9.93 -1.71 12.49
C PHE A 289 10.91 -0.79 13.22
N ALA A 290 10.95 -0.83 14.55
CA ALA A 290 11.94 -0.12 15.34
C ALA A 290 13.37 -0.52 14.96
N ASP A 291 13.61 -1.82 14.74
CA ASP A 291 14.91 -2.34 14.27
C ASP A 291 15.29 -1.72 12.90
N LEU A 292 14.33 -1.59 11.97
CA LEU A 292 14.57 -0.97 10.66
C LEU A 292 14.87 0.54 10.77
N VAL A 293 14.11 1.29 11.56
CA VAL A 293 14.37 2.73 11.79
C VAL A 293 15.71 2.93 12.49
N GLU A 294 16.07 2.04 13.41
CA GLU A 294 17.35 2.09 14.10
C GLU A 294 18.52 1.88 13.12
N GLN A 295 18.35 0.99 12.14
CA GLN A 295 19.38 0.65 11.15
C GLN A 295 19.47 1.65 9.99
N PHE A 296 18.34 2.10 9.45
CA PHE A 296 18.30 2.89 8.21
C PHE A 296 17.81 4.33 8.40
N GLY A 297 17.26 4.67 9.58
CA GLY A 297 16.67 5.98 9.88
C GLY A 297 15.21 6.12 9.44
N PHE A 298 14.67 5.15 8.69
CA PHE A 298 13.29 5.11 8.23
C PHE A 298 12.84 3.65 8.04
N ILE A 299 11.56 3.44 7.75
CA ILE A 299 11.03 2.12 7.39
C ILE A 299 10.96 2.03 5.86
N PRO A 300 11.73 1.13 5.22
CA PRO A 300 11.59 0.84 3.80
C PRO A 300 10.21 0.28 3.47
N ASN A 301 9.76 0.40 2.21
CA ASN A 301 8.48 -0.12 1.72
C ASN A 301 8.17 -1.54 2.25
N GLY A 302 9.15 -2.43 2.11
CA GLY A 302 9.25 -3.66 2.89
C GLY A 302 10.69 -3.99 3.23
N ASN A 303 10.94 -4.99 4.09
CA ASN A 303 12.29 -5.28 4.58
C ASN A 303 13.15 -6.08 3.59
N ARG A 304 13.37 -5.53 2.39
CA ARG A 304 14.24 -6.06 1.33
C ARG A 304 15.24 -4.99 0.86
N LEU A 305 16.44 -5.41 0.43
CA LEU A 305 17.52 -4.52 -0.01
C LEU A 305 17.10 -3.56 -1.13
N TYR A 306 16.32 -4.04 -2.09
CA TYR A 306 15.85 -3.23 -3.22
C TYR A 306 14.73 -2.23 -2.87
N TYR A 307 14.27 -2.22 -1.61
CA TYR A 307 13.36 -1.20 -1.07
C TYR A 307 14.10 -0.08 -0.33
N LEU A 308 15.43 -0.16 -0.14
CA LEU A 308 16.18 0.84 0.63
C LEU A 308 16.27 2.25 0.00
N ASN A 309 15.70 2.48 -1.18
CA ASN A 309 15.51 3.82 -1.74
C ASN A 309 14.19 4.49 -1.37
N ARG A 310 13.22 3.73 -0.86
CA ARG A 310 11.84 4.22 -0.73
C ARG A 310 11.15 3.68 0.52
N SER A 311 10.29 4.52 1.09
CA SER A 311 9.45 4.15 2.23
C SER A 311 8.05 3.72 1.76
N GLN A 312 7.05 3.97 2.60
CA GLN A 312 5.62 3.87 2.36
C GLN A 312 4.91 4.90 3.27
N PRO A 313 3.57 5.11 3.18
CA PRO A 313 2.88 6.05 4.05
C PRO A 313 3.25 5.86 5.54
N PRO A 314 3.75 6.90 6.25
CA PRO A 314 4.48 6.72 7.50
C PRO A 314 3.57 6.49 8.71
N MET A 315 3.11 5.24 8.87
CA MET A 315 2.09 4.87 9.84
C MET A 315 2.64 4.37 11.18
N LEU A 316 3.96 4.21 11.39
CA LEU A 316 4.51 3.60 12.63
C LEU A 316 4.06 4.36 13.88
N THR A 317 4.10 5.68 13.86
CA THR A 317 3.66 6.51 14.99
C THR A 317 2.18 6.25 15.34
N GLN A 318 1.32 6.07 14.33
CA GLN A 318 -0.08 5.73 14.54
C GLN A 318 -0.27 4.27 15.01
N MET A 319 0.57 3.34 14.56
CA MET A 319 0.57 1.96 15.05
C MET A 319 0.90 1.91 16.55
N VAL A 320 1.90 2.69 16.99
CA VAL A 320 2.22 2.87 18.41
C VAL A 320 1.04 3.48 19.16
N ASP A 321 0.39 4.50 18.60
CA ASP A 321 -0.77 5.14 19.23
C ASP A 321 -1.95 4.18 19.45
N VAL A 322 -2.31 3.38 18.45
CA VAL A 322 -3.40 2.39 18.59
C VAL A 322 -3.04 1.28 19.57
N TYR A 323 -1.78 0.85 19.60
CA TYR A 323 -1.30 -0.13 20.57
C TYR A 323 -1.36 0.41 22.00
N LEU A 324 -0.90 1.64 22.23
CA LEU A 324 -0.94 2.31 23.53
C LEU A 324 -2.38 2.49 24.01
N ASN A 325 -3.27 2.94 23.14
CA ASN A 325 -4.68 3.12 23.47
C ASN A 325 -5.38 1.79 23.82
N TYR A 326 -4.97 0.68 23.19
CA TYR A 326 -5.54 -0.64 23.48
C TYR A 326 -4.96 -1.29 24.75
N THR A 327 -3.64 -1.21 24.96
CA THR A 327 -2.95 -1.94 26.03
C THR A 327 -2.75 -1.13 27.31
N GLY A 328 -2.67 0.21 27.19
CA GLY A 328 -2.22 1.09 28.26
C GLY A 328 -0.72 0.97 28.58
N ASP A 329 0.04 0.18 27.82
CA ASP A 329 1.46 -0.10 28.11
C ASP A 329 2.37 1.00 27.57
N ALA A 330 2.49 2.09 28.32
CA ALA A 330 3.36 3.21 27.97
C ALA A 330 4.87 2.88 28.05
N THR A 331 5.28 1.71 28.57
CA THR A 331 6.71 1.39 28.73
C THR A 331 7.42 1.24 27.39
N ILE A 332 6.70 0.86 26.33
CA ILE A 332 7.24 0.74 24.97
C ILE A 332 7.85 2.05 24.44
N LEU A 333 7.37 3.19 24.94
CA LEU A 333 7.83 4.51 24.51
C LEU A 333 9.30 4.75 24.85
N SER A 334 9.89 4.02 25.82
CA SER A 334 11.31 4.17 26.15
C SER A 334 12.22 3.83 24.98
N ARG A 335 11.81 2.87 24.15
CA ARG A 335 12.53 2.46 22.93
C ARG A 335 11.98 3.16 21.70
N LEU A 336 10.65 3.18 21.56
CA LEU A 336 10.02 3.60 20.32
C LEU A 336 10.06 5.11 20.11
N LEU A 337 9.83 5.93 21.14
CA LEU A 337 9.67 7.38 20.96
C LEU A 337 10.86 8.05 20.24
N PRO A 338 12.14 7.80 20.61
CA PRO A 338 13.27 8.38 19.88
C PRO A 338 13.39 7.89 18.43
N LEU A 339 12.89 6.69 18.13
CA LEU A 339 12.90 6.13 16.78
C LEU A 339 11.77 6.72 15.93
N LEU A 340 10.59 6.95 16.51
CA LEU A 340 9.51 7.68 15.82
C LEU A 340 9.97 9.08 15.40
N GLU A 341 10.70 9.78 16.27
CA GLU A 341 11.28 11.10 15.95
C GLU A 341 12.33 11.01 14.84
N ARG A 342 13.14 9.94 14.84
CA ARG A 342 14.15 9.69 13.80
C ARG A 342 13.51 9.45 12.43
N GLU A 343 12.44 8.66 12.38
CA GLU A 343 11.70 8.44 11.14
C GLU A 343 11.06 9.73 10.63
N TRP A 344 10.44 10.52 11.52
CA TRP A 344 9.90 11.83 11.15
C TRP A 344 10.99 12.74 10.56
N GLU A 345 12.18 12.75 11.16
CA GLU A 345 13.31 13.55 10.68
C GLU A 345 13.76 13.11 9.28
N TRP A 346 13.73 11.81 8.99
CA TRP A 346 14.02 11.30 7.65
C TRP A 346 13.04 11.86 6.60
N TRP A 347 11.73 11.88 6.89
CA TRP A 347 10.72 12.49 5.99
C TRP A 347 10.91 14.00 5.85
N ASN A 348 11.27 14.67 6.94
CA ASN A 348 11.55 16.10 6.95
C ASN A 348 12.78 16.46 6.11
N ILE A 349 13.82 15.62 6.10
CA ILE A 349 15.06 15.86 5.34
C ILE A 349 14.92 15.44 3.87
N ASN A 350 14.36 14.25 3.62
CA ASN A 350 14.46 13.59 2.30
C ASN A 350 13.23 13.78 1.41
N ARG A 351 12.11 14.24 1.98
CA ARG A 351 10.81 14.27 1.29
C ARG A 351 10.04 15.57 1.48
N THR A 352 10.63 16.58 2.11
CA THR A 352 9.97 17.86 2.37
C THR A 352 10.61 18.98 1.57
N ILE A 353 9.77 19.75 0.89
CA ILE A 353 10.16 20.89 0.08
C ILE A 353 9.46 22.15 0.55
N GLU A 354 10.06 23.29 0.23
CA GLU A 354 9.47 24.60 0.47
C GLU A 354 8.64 25.03 -0.75
N ILE A 355 7.38 25.40 -0.54
CA ILE A 355 6.51 25.93 -1.60
C ILE A 355 5.81 27.21 -1.17
N THR A 356 5.66 28.15 -2.10
CA THR A 356 4.86 29.35 -1.90
C THR A 356 3.45 29.12 -2.45
N SER A 357 2.47 29.17 -1.57
CA SER A 357 1.06 29.00 -1.92
C SER A 357 0.59 30.13 -2.84
N PRO A 358 -0.04 29.82 -3.99
CA PRO A 358 -0.63 30.82 -4.87
C PRO A 358 -1.92 31.42 -4.26
N TYR A 359 -2.48 30.81 -3.21
CA TYR A 359 -3.73 31.22 -2.59
C TYR A 359 -3.52 32.27 -1.50
N SER A 360 -2.51 32.08 -0.65
CA SER A 360 -2.23 33.00 0.46
C SER A 360 -0.91 33.75 0.34
N ASN A 361 -0.08 33.44 -0.68
CA ASN A 361 1.29 33.96 -0.83
C ASN A 361 2.19 33.70 0.40
N ARG A 362 1.88 32.64 1.17
CA ARG A 362 2.71 32.18 2.29
C ARG A 362 3.52 30.98 1.84
N THR A 363 4.68 30.84 2.46
CA THR A 363 5.62 29.77 2.18
C THR A 363 5.50 28.68 3.25
N TYR A 364 5.38 27.43 2.83
CA TYR A 364 5.19 26.28 3.70
C TYR A 364 6.18 25.17 3.36
N ASN A 365 6.54 24.40 4.38
CA ASN A 365 7.20 23.12 4.22
C ASN A 365 6.12 22.04 4.07
N VAL A 366 6.13 21.34 2.93
CA VAL A 366 5.20 20.25 2.63
C VAL A 366 5.96 19.04 2.11
N SER A 367 5.41 17.85 2.37
CA SER A 367 6.05 16.61 1.99
C SER A 367 5.43 15.98 0.74
N HIS A 368 6.23 15.30 -0.07
CA HIS A 368 5.81 14.56 -1.26
C HIS A 368 6.58 13.25 -1.40
N TYR A 369 6.07 12.32 -2.21
CA TYR A 369 6.80 11.10 -2.57
C TYR A 369 7.73 11.40 -3.75
N ASP A 370 9.04 11.24 -3.55
CA ASP A 370 10.06 11.49 -4.58
C ASP A 370 11.26 10.57 -4.34
N VAL A 371 11.24 9.42 -5.01
CA VAL A 371 12.27 8.39 -4.93
C VAL A 371 13.38 8.69 -5.93
N ASP A 372 14.61 8.78 -5.45
CA ASP A 372 15.78 8.97 -6.31
C ASP A 372 16.25 7.61 -6.90
N THR A 373 15.89 7.38 -8.16
CA THR A 373 16.40 6.25 -8.95
C THR A 373 16.34 6.56 -10.44
N SER A 374 17.30 6.01 -11.18
CA SER A 374 17.37 6.12 -12.64
C SER A 374 17.22 4.77 -13.36
N ALA A 375 16.74 3.76 -12.65
CA ALA A 375 16.69 2.38 -13.12
C ALA A 375 15.35 1.70 -12.81
N PRO A 376 15.00 0.61 -13.52
CA PRO A 376 13.83 -0.20 -13.22
C PRO A 376 13.82 -0.71 -11.77
N ARG A 377 12.65 -0.78 -11.14
CA ARG A 377 12.50 -1.41 -9.81
C ARG A 377 12.88 -2.89 -9.91
N PRO A 378 13.74 -3.44 -9.03
CA PRO A 378 14.17 -4.84 -9.13
C PRO A 378 13.03 -5.86 -9.07
N GLU A 379 11.98 -5.63 -8.28
CA GLU A 379 10.83 -6.53 -8.14
C GLU A 379 9.83 -6.47 -9.31
N SER A 380 10.01 -5.50 -10.20
CA SER A 380 9.10 -5.13 -11.30
C SER A 380 9.87 -4.82 -12.60
N TYR A 381 11.11 -5.34 -12.69
CA TYR A 381 12.13 -4.85 -13.60
C TYR A 381 11.68 -4.86 -15.06
N PHE A 382 11.08 -5.97 -15.49
CA PHE A 382 10.68 -6.15 -16.89
C PHE A 382 9.59 -5.14 -17.30
N VAL A 383 8.59 -4.92 -16.43
CA VAL A 383 7.47 -4.00 -16.70
C VAL A 383 7.96 -2.56 -16.75
N ASP A 384 8.76 -2.14 -15.77
CA ASP A 384 9.35 -0.80 -15.72
C ASP A 384 10.24 -0.54 -16.94
N TRP A 385 11.13 -1.49 -17.26
CA TRP A 385 11.99 -1.42 -18.45
C TRP A 385 11.16 -1.33 -19.74
N GLN A 386 10.08 -2.12 -19.85
CA GLN A 386 9.17 -2.05 -21.00
C GLN A 386 8.46 -0.69 -21.10
N THR A 387 7.99 -0.15 -19.99
CA THR A 387 7.32 1.16 -19.95
C THR A 387 8.26 2.27 -20.45
N VAL A 388 9.53 2.26 -20.03
CA VAL A 388 10.49 3.34 -20.31
C VAL A 388 11.28 3.13 -21.61
N GLU A 389 11.86 1.95 -21.82
CA GLU A 389 12.79 1.71 -22.93
C GLU A 389 12.11 1.35 -24.25
N LEU A 390 11.00 0.61 -24.22
CA LEU A 390 10.28 0.26 -25.46
C LEU A 390 9.48 1.44 -26.03
N ALA A 391 9.29 2.52 -25.26
CA ALA A 391 8.67 3.76 -25.74
C ALA A 391 9.37 4.34 -26.97
N GLY A 392 10.71 4.30 -27.00
CA GLY A 392 11.51 4.75 -28.15
C GLY A 392 11.38 3.88 -29.39
N LYS A 393 11.02 2.61 -29.21
CA LYS A 393 10.85 1.63 -30.30
C LYS A 393 9.43 1.67 -30.89
N GLU A 394 8.46 2.19 -30.13
CA GLU A 394 7.06 2.35 -30.54
C GLU A 394 6.76 3.82 -30.91
N GLN A 395 6.39 4.09 -32.15
CA GLN A 395 5.86 5.40 -32.61
C GLN A 395 6.81 6.62 -32.56
N GLY A 396 8.13 6.43 -32.35
CA GLY A 396 9.12 7.51 -32.45
C GLY A 396 9.21 8.44 -31.23
N LEU A 397 8.68 8.02 -30.07
CA LEU A 397 8.80 8.72 -28.79
C LEU A 397 10.21 8.51 -28.20
N GLN A 398 11.18 9.37 -28.53
CA GLN A 398 12.51 9.28 -27.92
C GLN A 398 12.61 10.11 -26.64
N PHE A 399 12.69 9.42 -25.49
CA PHE A 399 13.04 10.04 -24.21
C PHE A 399 14.55 10.29 -24.10
N THR A 400 14.94 11.44 -23.57
CA THR A 400 16.33 11.66 -23.12
C THR A 400 16.63 10.79 -21.90
N ASP A 401 17.92 10.61 -21.57
CA ASP A 401 18.31 9.83 -20.38
C ASP A 401 17.76 10.45 -19.08
N GLU A 402 17.64 11.78 -19.01
CA GLU A 402 17.01 12.48 -17.89
C GLU A 402 15.52 12.21 -17.81
N GLU A 403 14.82 12.18 -18.94
CA GLU A 403 13.38 11.87 -18.98
C GLU A 403 13.11 10.42 -18.58
N LYS A 404 13.96 9.48 -19.03
CA LYS A 404 13.91 8.07 -18.60
C LYS A 404 14.13 7.95 -17.10
N ALA A 405 15.19 8.57 -16.58
CA ALA A 405 15.49 8.56 -15.15
C ALA A 405 14.33 9.13 -14.33
N ARG A 406 13.75 10.26 -14.76
CA ARG A 406 12.59 10.85 -14.08
C ARG A 406 11.37 9.94 -14.11
N LEU A 407 11.12 9.24 -15.21
CA LEU A 407 9.99 8.31 -15.31
C LEU A 407 10.19 7.08 -14.41
N TYR A 408 11.40 6.50 -14.35
CA TYR A 408 11.72 5.46 -13.36
C TYR A 408 11.50 5.95 -11.92
N ALA A 409 11.95 7.16 -11.61
CA ALA A 409 11.74 7.79 -10.31
C ALA A 409 10.24 8.01 -10.00
N ASP A 410 9.42 8.45 -10.96
CA ASP A 410 7.97 8.64 -10.76
C ASP A 410 7.22 7.32 -10.58
N ILE A 411 7.64 6.26 -11.27
CA ILE A 411 7.16 4.89 -11.06
C ILE A 411 7.49 4.43 -9.62
N ALA A 412 8.74 4.57 -9.20
CA ALA A 412 9.16 4.19 -7.86
C ALA A 412 8.50 5.04 -6.75
N SER A 413 8.25 6.32 -7.02
CA SER A 413 7.53 7.24 -6.12
C SER A 413 6.06 6.86 -5.99
N ALA A 414 5.42 6.37 -7.06
CA ALA A 414 4.06 5.85 -6.96
C ALA A 414 4.01 4.60 -6.06
N ALA A 415 5.03 3.73 -6.10
CA ALA A 415 5.16 2.61 -5.15
C ALA A 415 5.43 3.08 -3.71
N GLU A 416 6.19 4.16 -3.52
CA GLU A 416 6.37 4.80 -2.20
C GLU A 416 5.05 5.37 -1.65
N SER A 417 4.14 5.81 -2.52
CA SER A 417 2.83 6.31 -2.07
C SER A 417 1.88 5.22 -1.56
N GLY A 418 2.16 3.95 -1.92
CA GLY A 418 1.24 2.84 -1.73
C GLY A 418 0.14 2.75 -2.80
N HIS A 419 0.07 3.69 -3.75
CA HIS A 419 -0.89 3.70 -4.86
C HIS A 419 -0.23 3.43 -6.22
N ASP A 420 0.48 2.30 -6.36
CA ASP A 420 1.12 1.79 -7.57
C ASP A 420 0.18 0.84 -8.36
N PHE A 421 -0.52 1.27 -9.41
CA PHE A 421 -0.64 2.64 -9.87
C PHE A 421 -2.09 3.15 -9.76
N SER A 422 -2.22 4.45 -9.57
CA SER A 422 -3.41 5.23 -9.92
C SER A 422 -3.02 6.22 -11.00
N LEU A 423 -3.55 6.05 -12.20
CA LEU A 423 -3.33 7.00 -13.28
C LEU A 423 -4.20 8.23 -13.12
N GLN A 424 -5.39 8.12 -12.52
CA GLN A 424 -6.18 9.31 -12.24
C GLN A 424 -5.45 10.27 -11.28
N ARG A 425 -4.77 9.72 -10.27
CA ARG A 425 -4.12 10.50 -9.21
C ARG A 425 -2.74 11.02 -9.61
N TRP A 426 -1.93 10.19 -10.27
CA TRP A 426 -0.50 10.49 -10.49
C TRP A 426 -0.16 10.95 -11.90
N SER A 427 -1.05 10.83 -12.87
CA SER A 427 -0.76 11.16 -14.28
C SER A 427 -0.84 12.66 -14.57
N ARG A 428 -0.03 13.15 -15.51
CA ARG A 428 -0.19 14.47 -16.14
C ARG A 428 -1.42 14.54 -17.04
N GLN A 429 -1.87 13.41 -17.59
CA GLN A 429 -2.95 13.35 -18.58
C GLN A 429 -3.96 12.22 -18.26
N PRO A 430 -4.69 12.31 -17.14
CA PRO A 430 -5.65 11.28 -16.74
C PRO A 430 -6.82 11.13 -17.72
N SER A 431 -7.23 12.21 -18.41
CA SER A 431 -8.39 12.22 -19.33
C SER A 431 -8.12 11.56 -20.68
N PHE A 432 -6.88 11.56 -21.18
CA PHE A 432 -6.49 10.95 -22.46
C PHE A 432 -6.48 9.41 -22.41
N ILE A 433 -6.47 8.84 -21.20
CA ILE A 433 -6.26 7.40 -20.97
C ILE A 433 -7.57 6.60 -21.09
N GLY A 434 -8.73 7.23 -20.91
CA GLY A 434 -10.04 6.60 -21.14
C GLY A 434 -10.23 6.12 -22.58
N ASP A 435 -9.59 6.77 -23.55
CA ASP A 435 -9.64 6.40 -24.97
C ASP A 435 -8.61 5.31 -25.35
N LEU A 436 -7.63 5.02 -24.49
CA LEU A 436 -6.63 3.95 -24.68
C LEU A 436 -6.99 2.65 -23.93
N ALA A 437 -7.91 2.73 -22.98
CA ALA A 437 -8.47 1.60 -22.27
C ALA A 437 -9.61 0.98 -23.09
N GLU A 438 -9.27 0.11 -24.04
CA GLU A 438 -10.27 -0.77 -24.66
C GLU A 438 -11.04 -1.51 -23.54
N PRO A 439 -12.39 -1.58 -23.61
CA PRO A 439 -13.18 -2.28 -22.61
C PRO A 439 -12.81 -3.77 -22.62
N VAL A 440 -12.41 -4.30 -21.47
CA VAL A 440 -12.27 -5.74 -21.27
C VAL A 440 -13.67 -6.34 -21.38
N SER A 441 -13.96 -6.95 -22.52
CA SER A 441 -15.15 -7.78 -22.65
C SER A 441 -15.04 -8.99 -21.73
N ASP A 442 -16.15 -9.24 -21.05
CA ASP A 442 -16.43 -10.28 -20.07
C ASP A 442 -15.68 -11.62 -20.33
N VAL A 443 -14.85 -12.04 -19.38
CA VAL A 443 -14.25 -13.38 -19.36
C VAL A 443 -15.29 -14.37 -18.80
N SER A 444 -16.41 -14.50 -19.52
CA SER A 444 -17.40 -15.54 -19.30
C SER A 444 -17.67 -16.26 -20.64
N GLY A 445 -16.79 -17.20 -21.00
CA GLY A 445 -16.87 -17.83 -22.32
C GLY A 445 -16.17 -19.18 -22.40
N THR A 446 -16.82 -20.23 -21.91
CA THR A 446 -16.54 -21.63 -22.30
C THR A 446 -16.42 -21.76 -23.82
N PRO A 447 -15.37 -22.42 -24.37
CA PRO A 447 -15.23 -22.58 -25.81
C PRO A 447 -16.19 -23.66 -26.32
N THR A 448 -17.37 -23.25 -26.81
CA THR A 448 -18.18 -24.11 -27.66
C THR A 448 -17.55 -24.19 -29.05
N ARG A 449 -16.91 -25.32 -29.32
CA ARG A 449 -16.49 -25.80 -30.64
C ARG A 449 -17.67 -25.72 -31.63
N ARG A 450 -17.64 -24.80 -32.59
CA ARG A 450 -18.48 -24.91 -33.79
C ARG A 450 -17.68 -25.54 -34.93
N GLN A 451 -18.25 -26.63 -35.43
CA GLN A 451 -17.87 -27.34 -36.64
C GLN A 451 -17.97 -26.43 -37.87
N ASP A 452 -16.98 -26.57 -38.75
CA ASP A 452 -17.05 -26.22 -40.17
C ASP A 452 -18.30 -26.81 -40.83
N ASP A 453 -18.92 -26.04 -41.72
CA ASP A 453 -19.49 -26.53 -42.98
C ASP A 453 -19.75 -25.37 -43.97
N SER A 454 -18.87 -25.30 -44.99
CA SER A 454 -19.11 -25.05 -46.42
C SER A 454 -19.91 -23.83 -46.97
N ALA A 455 -19.20 -23.10 -47.86
CA ALA A 455 -19.52 -22.78 -49.27
C ALA A 455 -20.13 -21.42 -49.70
N ASP A 456 -19.44 -20.83 -50.70
CA ASP A 456 -19.87 -19.90 -51.77
C ASP A 456 -20.21 -18.44 -51.37
N THR A 457 -19.81 -17.35 -52.06
CA THR A 457 -19.14 -17.11 -53.35
C THR A 457 -18.76 -15.61 -53.45
N GLU A 458 -17.76 -15.33 -54.29
CA GLU A 458 -17.52 -14.09 -55.07
C GLU A 458 -16.93 -12.81 -54.46
N ALA A 459 -15.93 -12.33 -55.19
CA ALA A 459 -14.98 -11.28 -54.89
C ALA A 459 -15.44 -9.92 -55.41
N THR A 460 -15.14 -8.84 -54.67
CA THR A 460 -14.74 -7.55 -55.25
C THR A 460 -13.75 -6.85 -54.32
N SER A 461 -12.68 -6.35 -54.93
CA SER A 461 -11.51 -5.73 -54.31
C SER A 461 -11.74 -4.26 -53.94
N THR A 462 -11.49 -3.88 -52.68
CA THR A 462 -11.09 -2.51 -52.31
C THR A 462 -10.28 -2.51 -51.01
N ALA A 463 -9.05 -2.00 -51.11
CA ALA A 463 -8.19 -1.42 -50.07
C ALA A 463 -8.04 -2.19 -48.73
N ASP A 464 -6.91 -2.89 -48.61
CA ASP A 464 -6.37 -3.37 -47.32
C ASP A 464 -6.20 -2.18 -46.36
N THR A 465 -7.12 -2.09 -45.41
CA THR A 465 -6.94 -1.35 -44.16
C THR A 465 -6.31 -2.36 -43.21
N PRO A 466 -5.15 -2.09 -42.58
CA PRO A 466 -4.54 -3.07 -41.70
C PRO A 466 -5.49 -3.33 -40.54
N THR A 467 -5.97 -4.57 -40.46
CA THR A 467 -6.74 -5.10 -39.33
C THR A 467 -6.02 -4.74 -38.04
N THR A 468 -6.70 -3.98 -37.19
CA THR A 468 -6.33 -3.66 -35.82
C THR A 468 -6.01 -4.96 -35.08
N ALA A 469 -4.73 -5.27 -34.98
CA ALA A 469 -4.26 -6.34 -34.11
C ALA A 469 -4.67 -5.97 -32.69
N THR A 470 -5.49 -6.81 -32.06
CA THR A 470 -5.90 -6.66 -30.67
C THR A 470 -4.63 -6.69 -29.82
N ILE A 471 -4.27 -5.54 -29.26
CA ILE A 471 -3.09 -5.41 -28.40
C ILE A 471 -3.43 -6.07 -27.06
N PRO A 472 -2.62 -7.00 -26.53
CA PRO A 472 -2.87 -7.61 -25.23
C PRO A 472 -3.04 -6.54 -24.13
N ALA A 473 -3.96 -6.74 -23.19
CA ALA A 473 -4.28 -5.76 -22.14
C ALA A 473 -3.03 -5.27 -21.35
N ALA A 474 -2.04 -6.15 -21.13
CA ALA A 474 -0.77 -5.82 -20.49
C ALA A 474 0.10 -4.79 -21.27
N VAL A 475 -0.06 -4.69 -22.59
CA VAL A 475 0.67 -3.76 -23.47
C VAL A 475 -0.06 -2.40 -23.57
N SER A 476 -1.32 -2.32 -23.12
CA SER A 476 -2.06 -1.05 -23.00
C SER A 476 -1.78 -0.36 -21.65
N THR A 477 -1.73 -1.12 -20.55
CA THR A 477 -1.44 -0.58 -19.21
C THR A 477 -0.04 0.03 -19.09
N SER A 478 0.99 -0.60 -19.67
CA SER A 478 2.37 -0.10 -19.60
C SER A 478 2.60 1.23 -20.33
N ARG A 479 1.80 1.53 -21.37
CA ARG A 479 1.87 2.79 -22.12
C ARG A 479 1.33 3.99 -21.34
N ALA A 480 0.24 3.79 -20.62
CA ALA A 480 -0.38 4.85 -19.85
C ALA A 480 0.49 5.28 -18.64
N LEU A 481 1.31 4.38 -18.10
CA LEU A 481 2.28 4.69 -17.04
C LEU A 481 3.36 5.69 -17.46
N ARG A 482 3.60 5.90 -18.77
CA ARG A 482 4.56 6.89 -19.28
C ARG A 482 4.18 8.34 -18.94
N TYR A 483 2.96 8.56 -18.47
CA TYR A 483 2.44 9.88 -18.09
C TYR A 483 2.48 10.16 -16.58
N LEU A 484 3.00 9.22 -15.77
CA LEU A 484 3.18 9.43 -14.33
C LEU A 484 4.02 10.69 -14.05
N ASN A 485 3.67 11.37 -12.97
CA ASN A 485 4.30 12.61 -12.52
C ASN A 485 4.18 12.77 -11.00
N THR A 486 4.37 11.65 -10.32
CA THR A 486 4.12 11.48 -8.88
C THR A 486 4.88 12.51 -8.06
N ALA A 487 6.16 12.77 -8.35
CA ALA A 487 6.97 13.72 -7.58
C ALA A 487 6.52 15.18 -7.74
N LYS A 488 5.66 15.49 -8.71
CA LYS A 488 5.06 16.82 -8.87
C LYS A 488 3.66 16.92 -8.27
N GLN A 489 3.22 15.93 -7.50
CA GLN A 489 2.03 16.01 -6.67
C GLN A 489 2.45 16.14 -5.21
N ILE A 490 1.88 17.12 -4.50
CA ILE A 490 1.89 17.18 -3.04
C ILE A 490 0.66 16.39 -2.57
N PRO A 491 0.83 15.19 -2.00
CA PRO A 491 -0.29 14.34 -1.64
C PRO A 491 -0.92 14.81 -0.33
N VAL A 492 -2.25 14.86 -0.29
CA VAL A 492 -2.99 15.31 0.90
C VAL A 492 -2.95 14.29 2.03
N ASP A 493 -2.92 13.00 1.69
CA ASP A 493 -2.81 11.88 2.62
C ASP A 493 -1.46 11.88 3.36
N LEU A 494 -0.33 11.99 2.65
CA LEU A 494 1.00 12.05 3.27
C LEU A 494 1.10 13.17 4.31
N ASN A 495 0.65 14.37 3.95
CA ASN A 495 0.72 15.52 4.85
C ASN A 495 -0.25 15.37 6.03
N ALA A 496 -1.44 14.79 5.84
CA ALA A 496 -2.36 14.47 6.93
C ALA A 496 -1.79 13.42 7.91
N ILE A 497 -1.11 12.39 7.40
CA ILE A 497 -0.41 11.38 8.21
C ILE A 497 0.69 12.03 9.04
N LEU A 498 1.56 12.82 8.42
CA LEU A 498 2.64 13.52 9.13
C LEU A 498 2.11 14.49 10.18
N TYR A 499 1.01 15.19 9.91
CA TYR A 499 0.34 16.03 10.90
C TYR A 499 -0.13 15.20 12.10
N LYS A 500 -0.80 14.07 11.86
CA LYS A 500 -1.29 13.21 12.93
C LYS A 500 -0.14 12.56 13.71
N ASN A 501 1.00 12.31 13.06
CA ASN A 501 2.23 11.85 13.72
C ASN A 501 2.81 12.93 14.63
N GLU A 502 2.92 14.18 14.17
CA GLU A 502 3.37 15.32 14.99
C GLU A 502 2.47 15.52 16.21
N MET A 503 1.14 15.42 16.03
CA MET A 503 0.18 15.44 17.14
C MET A 503 0.39 14.28 18.12
N ALA A 504 0.68 13.07 17.64
CA ALA A 504 0.93 11.91 18.49
C ALA A 504 2.25 12.03 19.25
N LEU A 505 3.33 12.49 18.60
CA LEU A 505 4.61 12.77 19.25
C LEU A 505 4.47 13.80 20.37
N ALA A 506 3.71 14.88 20.15
CA ALA A 506 3.39 15.85 21.20
C ALA A 506 2.68 15.18 22.39
N ARG A 507 1.71 14.29 22.14
CA ARG A 507 1.03 13.54 23.22
C ARG A 507 1.97 12.58 23.94
N PHE A 508 2.81 11.84 23.23
CA PHE A 508 3.73 10.86 23.82
C PHE A 508 4.74 11.51 24.76
N HIS A 509 5.24 12.71 24.42
CA HIS A 509 6.10 13.50 25.32
C HIS A 509 5.39 14.04 26.56
N ASN A 510 4.05 14.00 26.59
CA ASN A 510 3.26 14.36 27.77
C ASN A 510 2.96 13.15 28.68
N ILE A 511 3.25 11.92 28.24
CA ILE A 511 3.03 10.70 29.02
C ILE A 511 4.23 10.48 29.95
N THR A 512 3.97 10.24 31.24
CA THR A 512 4.99 9.79 32.20
C THR A 512 5.00 8.27 32.25
N TYR A 513 6.15 7.63 32.02
CA TYR A 513 6.29 6.17 32.01
C TYR A 513 7.61 5.71 32.65
N LEU A 514 7.65 4.44 33.09
CA LEU A 514 8.86 3.83 33.62
C LEU A 514 9.73 3.32 32.47
N PRO A 515 11.06 3.60 32.45
CA PRO A 515 11.97 2.98 31.50
C PRO A 515 11.95 1.45 31.63
N ALA A 516 11.97 0.74 30.52
CA ALA A 516 12.14 -0.71 30.52
C ALA A 516 13.46 -1.08 31.24
N GLN A 517 13.42 -2.04 32.18
CA GLN A 517 14.64 -2.54 32.83
C GLN A 517 15.46 -3.35 31.81
N SER A 518 16.74 -3.04 31.67
CA SER A 518 17.64 -3.84 30.82
C SER A 518 17.81 -5.24 31.42
N GLY A 519 17.14 -6.24 30.84
CA GLY A 519 17.29 -7.63 31.23
C GLY A 519 18.58 -8.24 30.67
N ASN A 520 19.69 -8.12 31.41
CA ASN A 520 20.72 -9.16 31.50
C ASN A 520 21.70 -8.86 32.65
N SER A 521 21.36 -9.28 33.86
CA SER A 521 22.38 -9.61 34.88
C SER A 521 21.84 -10.72 35.78
N SER A 522 22.09 -11.96 35.38
CA SER A 522 22.18 -13.07 36.30
C SER A 522 23.46 -12.92 37.13
N SER A 523 23.49 -11.96 38.05
CA SER A 523 24.51 -11.88 39.09
C SER A 523 23.81 -11.50 40.38
N ALA A 524 23.77 -12.47 41.30
CA ALA A 524 23.35 -12.28 42.68
C ALA A 524 24.36 -11.36 43.39
N ASP A 525 24.23 -10.05 43.19
CA ASP A 525 24.81 -9.03 44.07
C ASP A 525 23.69 -8.11 44.55
N ALA A 526 23.05 -8.54 45.63
CA ALA A 526 22.09 -7.74 46.39
C ALA A 526 22.87 -6.65 47.13
N GLY A 527 23.01 -5.47 46.52
CA GLY A 527 23.80 -4.42 47.17
C GLY A 527 23.74 -2.99 46.64
N ASN A 528 22.92 -2.62 45.64
CA ASN A 528 22.42 -1.24 45.41
C ASN A 528 21.48 -1.23 44.19
N SER A 529 20.19 -1.50 44.40
CA SER A 529 19.20 -1.42 43.32
C SER A 529 18.51 -0.05 43.39
N THR A 530 18.99 0.92 42.60
CA THR A 530 18.18 2.09 42.26
C THR A 530 17.08 1.63 41.31
N SER A 531 15.85 1.54 41.80
CA SER A 531 14.68 1.34 40.94
C SER A 531 14.65 2.45 39.86
N PRO A 532 14.32 2.15 38.60
CA PRO A 532 14.24 3.17 37.55
C PRO A 532 13.27 4.28 37.96
N SER A 533 13.73 5.54 37.89
CA SER A 533 12.83 6.69 38.06
C SER A 533 11.93 6.83 36.83
N PRO A 534 10.64 7.21 37.00
CA PRO A 534 9.78 7.54 35.86
C PRO A 534 10.40 8.65 35.00
N LEU A 535 10.33 8.47 33.67
CA LEU A 535 10.60 9.53 32.71
C LEU A 535 9.43 10.53 32.78
N ALA A 536 9.73 11.76 33.20
CA ALA A 536 8.74 12.83 33.33
C ALA A 536 8.36 13.41 31.97
N ALA A 537 7.15 13.99 31.88
CA ALA A 537 6.68 14.72 30.71
C ALA A 537 7.65 15.87 30.34
N ASN A 538 7.89 16.07 29.03
CA ASN A 538 8.80 17.09 28.51
C ASN A 538 8.04 18.22 27.82
N ALA A 539 7.66 19.25 28.59
CA ALA A 539 6.88 20.38 28.09
C ALA A 539 7.50 21.10 26.88
N THR A 540 8.83 21.15 26.78
CA THR A 540 9.52 21.77 25.64
C THR A 540 9.30 20.98 24.35
N LEU A 541 9.37 19.65 24.41
CA LEU A 541 9.11 18.79 23.24
C LEU A 541 7.62 18.76 22.89
N VAL A 542 6.73 18.82 23.88
CA VAL A 542 5.29 18.97 23.64
C VAL A 542 5.01 20.23 22.81
N GLU A 543 5.58 21.37 23.20
CA GLU A 543 5.41 22.64 22.47
C GLU A 543 6.02 22.57 21.06
N LEU A 544 7.23 22.01 20.92
CA LEU A 544 7.89 21.83 19.63
C LEU A 544 7.02 21.04 18.65
N TRP A 545 6.57 19.84 19.06
CA TRP A 545 5.76 18.98 18.20
C TRP A 545 4.39 19.57 17.91
N SER A 546 3.77 20.25 18.89
CA SER A 546 2.51 20.97 18.69
C SER A 546 2.66 22.11 17.67
N SER A 547 3.77 22.84 17.70
CA SER A 547 4.05 23.92 16.74
C SER A 547 4.27 23.40 15.31
N ARG A 548 4.95 22.24 15.17
CA ARG A 548 5.15 21.57 13.87
C ARG A 548 3.80 21.10 13.29
N ALA A 549 2.99 20.44 14.12
CA ALA A 549 1.63 20.05 13.74
C ALA A 549 0.78 21.26 13.32
N ALA A 550 0.82 22.36 14.08
CA ALA A 550 0.11 23.57 13.73
C ALA A 550 0.57 24.14 12.37
N ALA A 551 1.88 24.22 12.12
CA ALA A 551 2.41 24.71 10.85
C ALA A 551 1.98 23.83 9.66
N ARG A 552 2.01 22.51 9.81
CA ARG A 552 1.56 21.58 8.76
C ARG A 552 0.06 21.64 8.55
N ARG A 553 -0.74 21.80 9.61
CA ARG A 553 -2.19 22.02 9.50
C ARG A 553 -2.50 23.25 8.65
N GLU A 554 -1.81 24.36 8.88
CA GLU A 554 -2.00 25.58 8.09
C GLU A 554 -1.64 25.35 6.61
N ALA A 555 -0.54 24.63 6.33
CA ALA A 555 -0.18 24.26 4.96
C ALA A 555 -1.27 23.39 4.30
N ILE A 556 -1.81 22.40 5.02
CA ILE A 556 -2.89 21.53 4.52
C ILE A 556 -4.13 22.36 4.18
N LEU A 557 -4.56 23.23 5.09
CA LEU A 557 -5.74 24.07 4.89
C LEU A 557 -5.56 25.08 3.75
N ASP A 558 -4.36 25.61 3.55
CA ASP A 558 -4.14 26.57 2.48
C ASP A 558 -3.98 25.90 1.11
N LEU A 559 -3.22 24.81 1.02
CA LEU A 559 -2.87 24.20 -0.27
C LEU A 559 -3.90 23.18 -0.74
N HIS A 560 -4.58 22.47 0.17
CA HIS A 560 -5.41 21.32 -0.18
C HIS A 560 -6.92 21.55 -0.04
N TRP A 561 -7.36 22.48 0.79
CA TRP A 561 -8.79 22.74 1.01
C TRP A 561 -9.40 23.66 -0.04
N ASN A 562 -10.51 23.24 -0.64
CA ASN A 562 -11.37 24.10 -1.45
C ASN A 562 -12.68 24.38 -0.69
N ALA A 563 -12.85 25.62 -0.23
CA ALA A 563 -14.00 26.04 0.57
C ALA A 563 -15.35 26.02 -0.18
N GLU A 564 -15.35 26.18 -1.50
CA GLU A 564 -16.59 26.14 -2.30
C GLU A 564 -17.02 24.70 -2.57
N LEU A 565 -16.06 23.81 -2.82
CA LEU A 565 -16.32 22.38 -2.95
C LEU A 565 -16.51 21.70 -1.60
N LEU A 566 -16.07 22.28 -0.49
CA LEU A 566 -16.02 21.61 0.81
C LEU A 566 -15.25 20.27 0.76
N SER A 567 -14.15 20.23 0.00
CA SER A 567 -13.33 19.02 -0.17
C SER A 567 -11.84 19.34 -0.16
N PHE A 568 -11.07 18.36 0.31
CA PHE A 568 -9.63 18.34 0.15
C PHE A 568 -9.22 17.70 -1.18
N ALA A 569 -8.06 18.09 -1.70
CA ALA A 569 -7.46 17.52 -2.91
C ALA A 569 -5.93 17.54 -2.81
N ASP A 570 -5.24 16.74 -3.63
CA ASP A 570 -3.79 16.86 -3.83
C ASP A 570 -3.45 18.22 -4.46
N TYR A 571 -2.25 18.75 -4.22
CA TYR A 571 -1.78 19.99 -4.83
C TYR A 571 -0.73 19.71 -5.91
N ASN A 572 -0.95 20.22 -7.12
CA ASN A 572 -0.13 19.92 -8.29
C ASN A 572 0.93 21.00 -8.50
N LEU A 573 2.21 20.62 -8.38
CA LEU A 573 3.36 21.53 -8.55
C LEU A 573 3.58 21.97 -10.00
N THR A 574 3.03 21.24 -10.97
CA THR A 574 3.20 21.57 -12.40
C THR A 574 2.27 22.72 -12.79
N SER A 575 1.02 22.69 -12.34
CA SER A 575 0.03 23.75 -12.63
C SER A 575 -0.12 24.78 -11.52
N SER A 576 0.42 24.52 -10.33
CA SER A 576 0.17 25.32 -9.12
C SER A 576 -1.31 25.41 -8.77
N LEU A 577 -2.05 24.32 -8.99
CA LEU A 577 -3.48 24.23 -8.71
C LEU A 577 -3.78 22.99 -7.86
N ARG A 578 -4.86 23.05 -7.08
CA ARG A 578 -5.48 21.88 -6.46
C ARG A 578 -6.03 20.96 -7.54
N SER A 579 -5.85 19.65 -7.37
CA SER A 579 -6.45 18.67 -8.26
C SER A 579 -7.97 18.81 -8.26
N THR A 580 -8.58 18.75 -9.44
CA THR A 580 -10.03 18.72 -9.59
C THR A 580 -10.59 17.30 -9.57
N ARG A 581 -9.73 16.29 -9.42
CA ARG A 581 -10.09 14.88 -9.49
C ARG A 581 -10.38 14.34 -8.09
N TRP A 582 -11.46 13.58 -7.96
CA TRP A 582 -11.79 12.94 -6.70
C TRP A 582 -10.89 11.72 -6.43
N SER A 583 -10.47 11.60 -5.18
CA SER A 583 -9.78 10.44 -4.63
C SER A 583 -10.25 10.23 -3.19
N ALA A 584 -10.34 8.98 -2.76
CA ALA A 584 -10.58 8.64 -1.35
C ALA A 584 -9.52 9.25 -0.41
N SER A 585 -8.37 9.66 -0.95
CA SER A 585 -7.31 10.36 -0.21
C SER A 585 -7.76 11.70 0.38
N SER A 586 -8.82 12.32 -0.19
CA SER A 586 -9.45 13.54 0.34
C SER A 586 -10.00 13.40 1.77
N LEU A 587 -10.17 12.17 2.27
CA LEU A 587 -10.72 11.89 3.60
C LEU A 587 -9.65 11.84 4.70
N TRP A 588 -8.37 11.77 4.37
CA TRP A 588 -7.29 11.66 5.35
C TRP A 588 -7.15 12.88 6.28
N PRO A 589 -7.35 14.14 5.83
CA PRO A 589 -7.38 15.28 6.75
C PRO A 589 -8.48 15.17 7.81
N PHE A 590 -9.68 14.70 7.43
CA PHE A 590 -10.76 14.46 8.39
C PHE A 590 -10.40 13.32 9.35
N TRP A 591 -9.81 12.22 8.87
CA TRP A 591 -9.25 11.16 9.72
C TRP A 591 -8.20 11.69 10.71
N ALA A 592 -7.43 12.70 10.31
CA ALA A 592 -6.46 13.35 11.17
C ALA A 592 -7.07 14.39 12.13
N GLY A 593 -8.37 14.65 12.05
CA GLY A 593 -9.08 15.64 12.87
C GLY A 593 -8.88 17.08 12.38
N ILE A 594 -8.41 17.28 11.15
CA ILE A 594 -8.25 18.62 10.57
C ILE A 594 -9.61 19.11 10.08
N LEU A 595 -10.11 20.16 10.73
CA LEU A 595 -11.32 20.86 10.33
C LEU A 595 -10.98 22.26 9.81
N PRO A 596 -11.39 22.58 8.57
CA PRO A 596 -11.37 23.93 8.03
C PRO A 596 -12.15 24.96 8.85
N ASN A 597 -11.88 26.24 8.59
CA ASN A 597 -12.44 27.35 9.37
C ASN A 597 -13.96 27.45 9.26
N GLU A 598 -14.53 27.00 8.15
CA GLU A 598 -15.98 26.92 7.90
C GLU A 598 -16.71 26.04 8.92
N PHE A 599 -16.03 25.08 9.54
CA PHE A 599 -16.61 24.22 10.56
C PHE A 599 -16.30 24.65 12.00
N THR A 600 -15.39 25.62 12.18
CA THR A 600 -14.88 25.99 13.51
C THR A 600 -15.14 27.44 13.87
N ALA A 601 -15.39 28.32 12.91
CA ALA A 601 -15.62 29.74 13.14
C ALA A 601 -16.89 30.00 13.98
N ASP A 602 -16.77 30.91 14.95
CA ASP A 602 -17.87 31.29 15.87
C ASP A 602 -18.89 32.25 15.25
N ASN A 603 -18.68 32.67 14.00
CA ASN A 603 -19.61 33.54 13.28
C ASN A 603 -20.81 32.78 12.66
N GLN A 604 -20.85 31.45 12.76
CA GLN A 604 -21.93 30.58 12.32
C GLN A 604 -22.51 29.77 13.49
N THR A 605 -23.81 29.50 13.44
CA THR A 605 -24.49 28.62 14.40
C THR A 605 -23.95 27.19 14.31
N LYS A 606 -24.18 26.37 15.34
CA LYS A 606 -23.75 24.96 15.30
C LYS A 606 -24.51 24.18 14.24
N GLU A 607 -25.77 24.54 14.00
CA GLU A 607 -26.66 23.94 13.02
C GLU A 607 -26.17 24.22 11.59
N GLU A 608 -25.79 25.48 11.28
CA GLU A 608 -25.19 25.83 9.99
C GLU A 608 -23.88 25.09 9.74
N ARG A 609 -22.99 25.04 10.75
CA ARG A 609 -21.73 24.30 10.65
C ARG A 609 -21.93 22.79 10.52
N GLY A 610 -22.92 22.23 11.24
CA GLY A 610 -23.32 20.84 11.12
C GLY A 610 -23.85 20.49 9.73
N ALA A 611 -24.65 21.38 9.13
CA ALA A 611 -25.15 21.22 7.76
C ALA A 611 -24.01 21.29 6.72
N LEU A 612 -23.06 22.22 6.88
CA LEU A 612 -21.87 22.27 6.02
C LEU A 612 -21.05 20.99 6.14
N LEU A 613 -20.90 20.45 7.35
CA LEU A 613 -20.15 19.23 7.57
C LEU A 613 -20.82 18.02 6.91
N GLN A 614 -22.15 17.96 6.92
CA GLN A 614 -22.90 16.97 6.15
C GLN A 614 -22.65 17.12 4.64
N SER A 615 -22.64 18.35 4.12
CA SER A 615 -22.34 18.64 2.72
C SER A 615 -20.92 18.24 2.29
N ALA A 616 -19.93 18.31 3.19
CA ALA A 616 -18.57 17.85 2.92
C ALA A 616 -18.49 16.33 2.63
N PHE A 617 -19.47 15.55 3.09
CA PHE A 617 -19.57 14.10 2.84
C PHE A 617 -20.68 13.73 1.84
N ALA A 618 -21.32 14.70 1.20
CA ALA A 618 -22.40 14.47 0.24
C ALA A 618 -21.94 13.62 -0.96
N GLY A 619 -20.73 13.86 -1.48
CA GLY A 619 -20.14 13.04 -2.54
C GLY A 619 -19.93 11.58 -2.13
N VAL A 620 -19.35 11.33 -0.94
CA VAL A 620 -19.17 9.96 -0.41
C VAL A 620 -20.52 9.26 -0.24
N ARG A 621 -21.50 9.97 0.32
CA ARG A 621 -22.86 9.44 0.49
C ARG A 621 -23.46 9.05 -0.86
N TYR A 622 -23.35 9.92 -1.86
CA TYR A 622 -23.87 9.67 -3.20
C TYR A 622 -23.22 8.43 -3.84
N LEU A 623 -21.89 8.26 -3.71
CA LEU A 623 -21.20 7.07 -4.23
C LEU A 623 -21.67 5.77 -3.56
N ILE A 624 -21.90 5.79 -2.24
CA ILE A 624 -22.39 4.61 -1.49
C ILE A 624 -23.83 4.25 -1.82
N ASP A 625 -24.67 5.24 -2.13
CA ASP A 625 -26.04 5.00 -2.58
C ASP A 625 -26.09 4.56 -4.06
N ARG A 626 -25.15 5.02 -4.89
CA ARG A 626 -25.08 4.72 -6.34
C ARG A 626 -24.57 3.31 -6.64
N TYR A 627 -23.55 2.83 -5.91
CA TYR A 627 -22.88 1.57 -6.23
C TYR A 627 -23.16 0.48 -5.20
N ASN A 628 -22.99 -0.77 -5.63
CA ASN A 628 -23.30 -1.94 -4.82
C ASN A 628 -22.18 -2.35 -3.86
N GLY A 629 -20.91 -2.07 -4.17
CA GLY A 629 -19.76 -2.31 -3.30
C GLY A 629 -19.43 -1.10 -2.42
N SER A 630 -18.32 -1.19 -1.68
CA SER A 630 -17.81 -0.08 -0.86
C SER A 630 -17.15 1.01 -1.71
N LEU A 631 -16.53 1.99 -1.05
CA LEU A 631 -15.91 3.16 -1.66
C LEU A 631 -14.68 2.81 -2.50
N SER A 632 -14.68 3.15 -3.79
CA SER A 632 -13.51 3.01 -4.68
C SER A 632 -12.41 4.01 -4.36
N THR A 633 -11.19 3.76 -4.83
CA THR A 633 -10.06 4.69 -4.65
C THR A 633 -10.23 5.99 -5.44
N THR A 634 -10.63 5.90 -6.71
CA THR A 634 -10.92 7.02 -7.61
C THR A 634 -12.18 6.74 -8.42
N LEU A 635 -12.48 7.54 -9.46
CA LEU A 635 -13.72 7.45 -10.24
C LEU A 635 -13.49 7.19 -11.74
N ALA A 636 -12.23 7.08 -12.19
CA ALA A 636 -11.88 6.79 -13.58
C ALA A 636 -11.47 5.32 -13.73
N ALA A 637 -12.00 4.65 -14.76
CA ALA A 637 -11.64 3.28 -15.09
C ALA A 637 -10.36 3.24 -15.94
N THR A 638 -9.19 3.19 -15.30
CA THR A 638 -7.89 3.27 -16.00
C THR A 638 -7.22 1.91 -16.22
N ASN A 639 -7.88 0.82 -15.80
CA ASN A 639 -7.31 -0.54 -15.66
C ASN A 639 -6.13 -0.65 -14.69
N GLN A 640 -5.84 0.40 -13.91
CA GLN A 640 -4.87 0.35 -12.82
C GLN A 640 -5.54 -0.02 -11.51
N GLN A 641 -4.75 -0.60 -10.61
CA GLN A 641 -5.31 -1.23 -9.42
C GLN A 641 -5.80 -0.23 -8.36
N TRP A 642 -5.25 0.99 -8.33
CA TRP A 642 -5.69 2.05 -7.41
C TRP A 642 -6.66 3.04 -8.07
N ASP A 643 -7.40 2.59 -9.09
CA ASP A 643 -8.45 3.35 -9.75
C ASP A 643 -9.77 2.58 -9.78
N PHE A 644 -10.86 3.23 -10.22
CA PHE A 644 -12.18 2.58 -10.34
C PHE A 644 -12.09 1.31 -11.22
N PRO A 645 -12.80 0.22 -10.89
CA PRO A 645 -13.79 0.05 -9.82
C PRO A 645 -13.21 -0.48 -8.51
N ASN A 646 -11.89 -0.42 -8.30
CA ASN A 646 -11.27 -1.12 -7.19
C ASN A 646 -11.50 -0.45 -5.83
N VAL A 647 -11.89 -1.26 -4.87
CA VAL A 647 -12.11 -0.94 -3.46
C VAL A 647 -10.99 -1.58 -2.64
N TRP A 648 -10.36 -0.77 -1.79
CA TRP A 648 -9.28 -1.22 -0.92
C TRP A 648 -9.67 -1.07 0.55
N ALA A 649 -9.35 -2.08 1.36
CA ALA A 649 -9.67 -2.08 2.79
C ALA A 649 -9.14 -0.84 3.54
N PRO A 650 -7.90 -0.35 3.28
CA PRO A 650 -7.40 0.90 3.83
C PRO A 650 -8.34 2.10 3.65
N HIS A 651 -8.82 2.36 2.43
CA HIS A 651 -9.68 3.52 2.16
C HIS A 651 -11.06 3.40 2.79
N THR A 652 -11.62 2.19 2.88
CA THR A 652 -12.88 1.99 3.63
C THR A 652 -12.68 2.32 5.10
N GLN A 653 -11.61 1.81 5.72
CA GLN A 653 -11.30 2.07 7.12
C GLN A 653 -11.07 3.56 7.39
N ILE A 654 -10.27 4.24 6.56
CA ILE A 654 -10.01 5.67 6.68
C ILE A 654 -11.28 6.51 6.51
N ALA A 655 -12.19 6.14 5.58
CA ALA A 655 -13.46 6.83 5.42
C ALA A 655 -14.35 6.74 6.68
N ILE A 656 -14.40 5.57 7.31
CA ILE A 656 -15.13 5.35 8.57
C ILE A 656 -14.49 6.16 9.70
N ASP A 657 -13.18 6.10 9.85
CA ASP A 657 -12.46 6.82 10.91
C ASP A 657 -12.50 8.35 10.72
N ALA A 658 -12.56 8.83 9.47
CA ALA A 658 -12.81 10.24 9.16
C ALA A 658 -14.17 10.71 9.69
N LEU A 659 -15.22 9.90 9.54
CA LEU A 659 -16.54 10.19 10.10
C LEU A 659 -16.53 10.15 11.64
N ARG A 660 -15.79 9.21 12.24
CA ARG A 660 -15.63 9.11 13.71
C ARG A 660 -14.89 10.30 14.31
N ALA A 661 -13.93 10.86 13.57
CA ALA A 661 -13.13 11.99 14.02
C ALA A 661 -13.89 13.33 14.05
N LEU A 662 -15.11 13.38 13.50
CA LEU A 662 -15.92 14.60 13.45
C LEU A 662 -16.43 15.04 14.84
N PRO A 663 -16.54 16.35 15.12
CA PRO A 663 -17.06 16.86 16.39
C PRO A 663 -18.51 16.46 16.59
N GLN A 664 -18.77 15.69 17.65
CA GLN A 664 -20.07 15.08 17.89
C GLN A 664 -21.18 16.09 18.17
N ASP A 665 -20.85 17.29 18.67
CA ASP A 665 -21.82 18.36 18.85
C ASP A 665 -22.26 18.98 17.51
N LEU A 666 -21.35 19.12 16.54
CA LEU A 666 -21.68 19.55 15.18
C LEU A 666 -22.46 18.48 14.42
N VAL A 667 -22.06 17.20 14.55
CA VAL A 667 -22.78 16.07 13.95
C VAL A 667 -24.25 16.05 14.44
N ARG A 668 -24.47 16.20 15.75
CA ARG A 668 -25.83 16.26 16.33
C ARG A 668 -26.59 17.50 15.88
N ALA A 669 -25.93 18.65 15.75
CA ALA A 669 -26.55 19.89 15.30
C ALA A 669 -26.93 19.85 13.80
N GLY A 670 -26.16 19.13 12.98
CA GLY A 670 -26.55 18.79 11.60
C GLY A 670 -27.79 17.88 11.52
N GLY A 671 -28.16 17.24 12.63
CA GLY A 671 -29.40 16.51 12.80
C GLY A 671 -29.37 15.09 12.23
N VAL A 672 -30.57 14.51 12.17
CA VAL A 672 -30.85 13.15 11.64
C VAL A 672 -31.14 13.17 10.14
N ALA A 673 -31.04 14.34 9.51
CA ALA A 673 -31.62 14.60 8.21
C ALA A 673 -31.04 13.67 7.14
N LYS A 674 -31.86 12.69 6.75
CA LYS A 674 -31.75 12.03 5.45
C LYS A 674 -31.67 13.14 4.39
N PRO A 675 -30.85 13.02 3.33
CA PRO A 675 -31.15 13.78 2.13
C PRO A 675 -32.64 13.54 1.79
N ALA A 676 -33.30 14.51 1.16
CA ALA A 676 -34.68 14.38 0.71
C ALA A 676 -34.96 12.96 0.12
N PRO A 677 -36.22 12.51 0.01
CA PRO A 677 -36.61 11.24 -0.64
C PRO A 677 -35.97 10.98 -2.04
N ASN A 678 -35.21 11.93 -2.56
CA ASN A 678 -34.54 11.95 -3.84
C ASN A 678 -32.99 11.81 -3.81
N GLY A 679 -32.22 11.76 -2.71
CA GLY A 679 -30.77 11.38 -2.79
C GLY A 679 -29.95 11.94 -3.98
N THR A 680 -30.10 13.24 -4.29
CA THR A 680 -29.80 13.79 -5.63
C THR A 680 -28.34 14.21 -5.77
N PHE A 681 -27.73 13.96 -6.93
CA PHE A 681 -26.41 14.49 -7.33
C PHE A 681 -26.30 16.02 -7.14
N GLU A 682 -27.42 16.73 -7.23
CA GLU A 682 -27.54 18.18 -7.06
C GLU A 682 -27.17 18.68 -5.65
N LEU A 683 -27.21 17.81 -4.65
CA LEU A 683 -26.82 18.14 -3.27
C LEU A 683 -25.31 18.13 -3.06
N ILE A 684 -24.54 17.60 -4.02
CA ILE A 684 -23.08 17.61 -3.94
C ILE A 684 -22.59 19.04 -4.22
N PRO A 685 -21.83 19.66 -3.31
CA PRO A 685 -21.23 20.97 -3.52
C PRO A 685 -20.47 21.05 -4.85
N ALA A 686 -20.63 22.16 -5.55
CA ALA A 686 -20.06 22.39 -6.86
C ALA A 686 -19.59 23.84 -7.02
N ALA A 687 -18.46 24.01 -7.71
CA ALA A 687 -17.77 25.27 -7.87
C ALA A 687 -17.17 25.40 -9.27
N SER A 688 -16.96 26.63 -9.73
CA SER A 688 -16.24 26.89 -10.99
C SER A 688 -14.74 26.83 -10.73
N VAL A 689 -14.09 25.76 -11.18
CA VAL A 689 -12.66 25.48 -10.93
C VAL A 689 -11.90 25.34 -12.25
N ARG A 690 -10.62 25.71 -12.26
CA ARG A 690 -9.72 25.42 -13.38
C ARG A 690 -9.18 24.01 -13.22
N GLU A 691 -9.19 23.23 -14.30
CA GLU A 691 -8.59 21.90 -14.30
C GLU A 691 -7.07 22.00 -14.17
N ASP A 692 -6.49 21.17 -13.29
CA ASP A 692 -5.08 21.24 -12.89
C ASP A 692 -4.11 20.66 -13.94
N ASN A 693 -4.62 20.06 -15.01
CA ASN A 693 -3.84 19.41 -16.06
C ASN A 693 -3.97 20.08 -17.44
N VAL A 694 -4.73 21.18 -17.55
CA VAL A 694 -4.95 21.91 -18.81
C VAL A 694 -4.46 23.35 -18.65
N THR A 695 -3.34 23.67 -19.29
CA THR A 695 -2.84 25.05 -19.39
C THR A 695 -3.87 25.90 -20.13
N ASP A 696 -4.26 27.03 -19.52
CA ASP A 696 -5.27 27.98 -20.03
C ASP A 696 -6.72 27.44 -20.09
N ALA A 697 -7.07 26.38 -19.34
CA ALA A 697 -8.46 25.98 -19.22
C ALA A 697 -9.33 27.08 -18.64
N GLU A 698 -10.46 27.34 -19.33
CA GLU A 698 -11.55 28.12 -18.77
C GLU A 698 -12.14 27.38 -17.55
N PRO A 699 -12.51 28.10 -16.48
CA PRO A 699 -13.13 27.49 -15.31
C PRO A 699 -14.38 26.68 -15.71
N THR A 700 -14.45 25.44 -15.24
CA THR A 700 -15.59 24.54 -15.44
C THR A 700 -16.29 24.30 -14.11
N ARG A 701 -17.62 24.26 -14.12
CA ARG A 701 -18.39 23.95 -12.91
C ARG A 701 -18.32 22.45 -12.61
N LEU A 702 -17.56 22.07 -11.60
CA LEU A 702 -17.39 20.69 -11.15
C LEU A 702 -17.91 20.51 -9.72
N THR A 703 -18.38 19.31 -9.41
CA THR A 703 -18.74 18.89 -8.05
C THR A 703 -17.50 18.47 -7.24
N GLN A 704 -17.68 18.18 -5.94
CA GLN A 704 -16.68 17.47 -5.10
C GLN A 704 -16.11 16.20 -5.76
N LEU A 705 -16.91 15.54 -6.59
CA LEU A 705 -16.53 14.31 -7.28
C LEU A 705 -15.70 14.55 -8.55
N GLY A 706 -15.41 15.81 -8.89
CA GLY A 706 -14.63 16.16 -10.07
C GLY A 706 -15.38 16.02 -11.40
N VAL A 707 -16.71 15.95 -11.34
CA VAL A 707 -17.62 15.82 -12.49
C VAL A 707 -18.68 16.92 -12.48
N SER A 708 -19.12 17.35 -13.66
CA SER A 708 -20.15 18.40 -13.82
C SER A 708 -21.57 17.83 -13.79
N SER A 709 -21.74 16.54 -14.09
CA SER A 709 -23.03 15.86 -14.15
C SER A 709 -22.91 14.37 -13.80
N ALA A 710 -24.01 13.77 -13.34
CA ALA A 710 -24.04 12.40 -12.82
C ALA A 710 -23.75 11.31 -13.86
N ASP A 711 -23.96 11.60 -15.14
CA ASP A 711 -23.68 10.73 -16.29
C ASP A 711 -22.19 10.58 -16.62
N GLN A 712 -21.33 11.46 -16.08
CA GLN A 712 -19.88 11.32 -16.20
C GLN A 712 -19.28 10.30 -15.21
N LEU A 713 -20.07 9.84 -14.23
CA LEU A 713 -19.64 8.79 -13.32
C LEU A 713 -19.82 7.42 -13.97
N PRO A 714 -18.95 6.44 -13.68
CA PRO A 714 -19.13 5.09 -14.13
C PRO A 714 -20.53 4.52 -13.86
N LEU A 715 -20.94 3.57 -14.69
CA LEU A 715 -22.23 2.89 -14.55
C LEU A 715 -22.12 1.74 -13.53
N GLN A 716 -23.21 1.51 -12.80
CA GLN A 716 -23.40 0.29 -12.02
C GLN A 716 -24.08 -0.74 -12.93
N PRO A 717 -23.41 -1.84 -13.32
CA PRO A 717 -24.05 -2.87 -14.15
C PRO A 717 -25.29 -3.45 -13.45
N LEU A 718 -26.34 -3.69 -14.23
CA LEU A 718 -27.54 -4.39 -13.77
C LEU A 718 -27.28 -5.89 -13.64
N ALA A 719 -27.96 -6.54 -12.69
CA ALA A 719 -27.93 -8.00 -12.60
C ALA A 719 -28.51 -8.62 -13.89
N SER A 720 -27.91 -9.71 -14.37
CA SER A 720 -28.16 -10.37 -15.67
C SER A 720 -29.61 -10.87 -15.90
N ASN A 721 -30.46 -10.78 -14.89
CA ASN A 721 -31.87 -11.16 -14.88
C ASN A 721 -32.85 -9.98 -15.01
N LEU A 722 -32.35 -8.75 -15.18
CA LEU A 722 -33.17 -7.57 -15.49
C LEU A 722 -33.24 -7.37 -17.01
N ASN A 723 -34.44 -7.31 -17.58
CA ASN A 723 -34.66 -7.17 -19.03
C ASN A 723 -34.04 -5.86 -19.57
N ALA A 724 -33.00 -5.98 -20.40
CA ALA A 724 -32.26 -4.88 -21.04
C ALA A 724 -33.04 -4.10 -22.15
N SER A 725 -34.37 -4.14 -22.16
CA SER A 725 -35.19 -3.46 -23.19
C SER A 725 -35.24 -1.92 -23.04
N SER A 726 -34.58 -1.37 -22.04
CA SER A 726 -34.43 0.07 -21.80
C SER A 726 -32.95 0.36 -21.49
N HIS A 727 -32.16 0.62 -22.53
CA HIS A 727 -30.78 1.12 -22.41
C HIS A 727 -30.69 2.50 -21.70
N SER A 728 -31.81 3.02 -21.19
CA SER A 728 -31.90 4.20 -20.32
C SER A 728 -31.71 3.89 -18.83
N ASP A 729 -31.71 2.61 -18.43
CA ASP A 729 -31.96 2.24 -17.02
C ASP A 729 -30.69 1.89 -16.22
N GLU A 730 -29.57 1.61 -16.88
CA GLU A 730 -28.27 1.33 -16.24
C GLU A 730 -27.66 2.59 -15.58
N ALA A 731 -28.05 3.78 -16.06
CA ALA A 731 -27.68 5.06 -15.46
C ALA A 731 -28.50 5.41 -14.20
N LEU A 732 -29.64 4.73 -13.97
CA LEU A 732 -30.69 5.15 -13.04
C LEU A 732 -30.59 4.58 -11.62
N ILE A 733 -29.62 3.73 -11.29
CA ILE A 733 -29.35 3.40 -9.88
C ILE A 733 -28.74 4.64 -9.22
N GLY A 734 -29.58 5.38 -8.48
CA GLY A 734 -29.19 6.57 -7.72
C GLY A 734 -29.13 7.90 -8.48
N GLN A 735 -29.61 7.98 -9.74
CA GLN A 735 -29.77 9.28 -10.42
C GLN A 735 -31.13 9.92 -10.12
N THR A 736 -31.13 11.24 -10.05
CA THR A 736 -32.34 12.07 -10.06
C THR A 736 -32.24 13.12 -11.13
N SER A 737 -33.23 13.13 -12.02
CA SER A 737 -33.43 14.20 -12.98
C SER A 737 -34.64 15.03 -12.55
N PRO A 738 -34.54 16.37 -12.47
CA PRO A 738 -35.70 17.24 -12.20
C PRO A 738 -36.74 17.26 -13.34
N ASP A 739 -36.34 16.90 -14.56
CA ASP A 739 -37.10 17.30 -15.77
C ASP A 739 -37.37 16.19 -16.80
N SER A 740 -36.91 14.95 -16.58
CA SER A 740 -37.24 13.84 -17.48
C SER A 740 -38.16 12.83 -16.80
N GLY A 741 -39.35 12.61 -17.37
CA GLY A 741 -40.33 11.63 -16.93
C GLY A 741 -39.89 10.16 -17.07
N LEU A 742 -38.60 9.86 -16.89
CA LEU A 742 -38.06 8.51 -16.73
C LEU A 742 -38.38 8.06 -15.30
N GLN A 743 -39.20 7.02 -15.18
CA GLN A 743 -39.57 6.43 -13.91
C GLN A 743 -38.33 5.80 -13.25
N TYR A 744 -38.13 6.10 -11.96
CA TYR A 744 -37.23 5.38 -11.07
C TYR A 744 -37.22 3.87 -11.37
N VAL A 745 -36.04 3.27 -11.56
CA VAL A 745 -35.88 1.86 -11.18
C VAL A 745 -35.65 1.87 -9.67
N GLY A 746 -36.75 1.87 -8.91
CA GLY A 746 -36.75 1.96 -7.44
C GLY A 746 -36.14 0.73 -6.77
N VAL A 747 -34.82 0.52 -6.91
CA VAL A 747 -34.08 -0.47 -6.14
C VAL A 747 -33.47 0.26 -4.96
N ALA A 748 -33.99 -0.01 -3.76
CA ALA A 748 -33.37 0.49 -2.54
C ALA A 748 -31.91 -0.01 -2.44
N PRO A 749 -30.97 0.78 -1.90
CA PRO A 749 -29.59 0.34 -1.69
C PRO A 749 -29.57 -1.00 -0.93
N SER A 750 -28.96 -2.03 -1.51
CA SER A 750 -28.75 -3.33 -0.85
C SER A 750 -27.61 -3.23 0.18
N ASN A 751 -27.47 -4.21 1.08
CA ASN A 751 -26.26 -4.36 1.93
C ASN A 751 -25.80 -3.09 2.67
N VAL A 752 -26.73 -2.20 3.04
CA VAL A 752 -26.44 -1.00 3.86
C VAL A 752 -26.66 -1.22 5.35
N GLY A 753 -27.12 -2.42 5.76
CA GLY A 753 -27.51 -2.72 7.14
C GLY A 753 -28.86 -2.11 7.54
N ASN A 754 -29.34 -2.47 8.73
CA ASN A 754 -30.60 -1.98 9.28
C ASN A 754 -30.37 -0.74 10.16
N ALA A 755 -31.21 0.28 10.02
CA ALA A 755 -31.13 1.47 10.87
C ALA A 755 -31.31 1.10 12.34
N SER A 756 -30.46 1.64 13.20
CA SER A 756 -30.51 1.44 14.65
C SER A 756 -31.71 2.13 15.31
N SER A 757 -32.18 3.24 14.73
CA SER A 757 -33.40 3.97 15.12
C SER A 757 -33.87 4.92 14.02
N ASP A 758 -35.11 5.42 14.10
CA ASP A 758 -35.61 6.51 13.23
C ASP A 758 -34.87 7.84 13.44
N THR A 759 -34.03 7.94 14.48
CA THR A 759 -33.25 9.12 14.86
C THR A 759 -31.74 8.91 14.72
N GLU A 760 -31.31 7.93 13.93
CA GLU A 760 -29.89 7.69 13.65
C GLU A 760 -29.24 8.94 13.01
N LEU A 761 -28.03 9.30 13.46
CA LEU A 761 -27.32 10.45 12.91
C LEU A 761 -26.86 10.14 11.49
N TRP A 762 -26.66 11.18 10.68
CA TRP A 762 -26.24 11.00 9.29
C TRP A 762 -24.87 10.33 9.18
N THR A 763 -23.95 10.57 10.12
CA THR A 763 -22.64 9.89 10.21
C THR A 763 -22.80 8.42 10.51
N ASP A 764 -23.65 8.06 11.48
CA ASP A 764 -23.89 6.68 11.90
C ASP A 764 -24.51 5.88 10.75
N THR A 765 -25.43 6.52 10.01
CA THR A 765 -26.01 5.96 8.78
C THR A 765 -24.92 5.65 7.75
N LEU A 766 -24.00 6.59 7.49
CA LEU A 766 -22.96 6.40 6.49
C LEU A 766 -21.90 5.39 6.92
N ILE A 767 -21.49 5.40 8.20
CA ILE A 767 -20.59 4.39 8.80
C ILE A 767 -21.21 3.00 8.67
N ARG A 768 -22.48 2.84 9.03
CA ARG A 768 -23.22 1.58 8.93
C ARG A 768 -23.24 1.07 7.49
N SER A 769 -23.52 1.95 6.52
CA SER A 769 -23.50 1.60 5.09
C SER A 769 -22.11 1.18 4.63
N LEU A 770 -21.06 1.95 4.92
CA LEU A 770 -19.68 1.63 4.55
C LEU A 770 -19.24 0.28 5.13
N ALA A 771 -19.52 0.04 6.41
CA ALA A 771 -19.15 -1.19 7.10
C ALA A 771 -19.88 -2.41 6.52
N ASN A 772 -21.21 -2.32 6.33
CA ASN A 772 -22.00 -3.41 5.75
C ASN A 772 -21.61 -3.68 4.29
N ARG A 773 -21.33 -2.65 3.48
CA ARG A 773 -20.90 -2.81 2.08
C ARG A 773 -19.57 -3.53 1.98
N PHE A 774 -18.59 -3.17 2.81
CA PHE A 774 -17.29 -3.82 2.81
C PHE A 774 -17.35 -5.27 3.32
N VAL A 775 -18.11 -5.52 4.39
CA VAL A 775 -18.35 -6.87 4.91
C VAL A 775 -19.10 -7.72 3.87
N ALA A 776 -20.09 -7.16 3.20
CA ALA A 776 -20.79 -7.84 2.10
C ALA A 776 -19.83 -8.21 0.98
N SER A 777 -19.01 -7.26 0.50
CA SER A 777 -18.02 -7.53 -0.55
C SER A 777 -17.04 -8.65 -0.16
N SER A 778 -16.56 -8.62 1.08
CA SER A 778 -15.58 -9.58 1.58
C SER A 778 -16.19 -10.97 1.81
N LEU A 779 -17.38 -11.04 2.41
CA LEU A 779 -18.07 -12.30 2.70
C LEU A 779 -18.60 -12.95 1.43
N CYS A 780 -19.27 -12.19 0.55
CA CYS A 780 -19.85 -12.72 -0.68
C CYS A 780 -18.78 -13.25 -1.65
N SER A 781 -17.65 -12.58 -1.79
CA SER A 781 -16.54 -13.06 -2.61
C SER A 781 -15.81 -14.26 -1.99
N TRP A 782 -15.63 -14.28 -0.65
CA TRP A 782 -15.13 -15.46 0.07
C TRP A 782 -16.03 -16.68 -0.15
N TYR A 783 -17.33 -16.48 -0.10
CA TYR A 783 -18.31 -17.53 -0.35
C TYR A 783 -18.33 -17.98 -1.82
N ALA A 784 -18.29 -17.04 -2.78
CA ALA A 784 -18.24 -17.33 -4.21
C ALA A 784 -17.00 -18.15 -4.62
N THR A 785 -15.93 -18.09 -3.83
CA THR A 785 -14.69 -18.84 -4.05
C THR A 785 -14.60 -20.15 -3.25
N GLY A 786 -15.75 -20.63 -2.74
CA GLY A 786 -15.90 -21.93 -2.10
C GLY A 786 -16.07 -21.90 -0.59
N GLY A 787 -16.07 -20.71 0.04
CA GLY A 787 -16.31 -20.58 1.47
C GLY A 787 -17.60 -21.26 1.91
N GLN A 788 -17.60 -21.93 3.07
CA GLN A 788 -18.76 -22.66 3.59
C GLN A 788 -19.07 -22.26 5.01
N LEU A 789 -20.34 -21.99 5.28
CA LEU A 789 -20.84 -21.65 6.61
C LEU A 789 -21.56 -22.85 7.22
N ASN A 790 -21.18 -23.23 8.44
CA ASN A 790 -21.87 -24.29 9.17
C ASN A 790 -23.11 -23.73 9.90
N LEU A 791 -24.15 -23.42 9.13
CA LEU A 791 -25.38 -22.80 9.63
C LEU A 791 -26.25 -23.79 10.40
N SER A 792 -26.73 -23.36 11.57
CA SER A 792 -27.51 -24.20 12.48
C SER A 792 -28.88 -24.58 11.92
N THR A 793 -29.52 -23.68 11.17
CA THR A 793 -30.88 -23.86 10.63
C THR A 793 -30.91 -24.38 9.20
N GLN A 794 -31.93 -25.17 8.84
CA GLN A 794 -32.12 -25.62 7.45
C GLN A 794 -32.36 -24.44 6.51
N ALA A 795 -33.19 -23.47 6.93
CA ALA A 795 -33.44 -22.27 6.14
C ALA A 795 -32.15 -21.48 5.85
N GLY A 796 -31.22 -21.39 6.82
CA GLY A 796 -29.90 -20.81 6.59
C GLY A 796 -29.09 -21.60 5.55
N ARG A 797 -29.04 -22.93 5.68
CA ARG A 797 -28.36 -23.80 4.69
C ARG A 797 -28.97 -23.72 3.29
N ASP A 798 -30.28 -23.47 3.18
CA ASP A 798 -30.95 -23.27 1.90
C ASP A 798 -30.63 -21.90 1.29
N ARG A 799 -30.39 -20.86 2.11
CA ARG A 799 -29.93 -19.53 1.67
C ARG A 799 -28.45 -19.51 1.28
N TRP A 800 -27.62 -20.29 1.96
CA TRP A 800 -26.19 -20.42 1.71
C TRP A 800 -25.84 -21.86 1.28
N PRO A 801 -26.33 -22.33 0.12
CA PRO A 801 -26.04 -23.69 -0.36
C PRO A 801 -24.56 -23.83 -0.78
N PRO A 802 -23.89 -24.96 -0.50
CA PRO A 802 -22.50 -25.16 -0.91
C PRO A 802 -22.28 -24.79 -2.38
N GLN A 803 -21.35 -23.88 -2.65
CA GLN A 803 -21.07 -23.44 -4.01
C GLN A 803 -20.26 -24.52 -4.75
N PRO A 804 -20.54 -24.77 -6.05
CA PRO A 804 -19.65 -25.56 -6.87
C PRO A 804 -18.31 -24.85 -6.95
N VAL A 805 -17.22 -25.52 -6.58
CA VAL A 805 -15.87 -24.96 -6.67
C VAL A 805 -15.64 -24.56 -8.14
N PRO A 806 -15.38 -23.27 -8.44
CA PRO A 806 -15.15 -22.84 -9.82
C PRO A 806 -13.98 -23.63 -10.43
N ALA A 807 -14.24 -24.37 -11.50
CA ALA A 807 -13.19 -24.98 -12.31
C ALA A 807 -12.52 -23.85 -13.12
N GLY A 808 -11.42 -23.28 -12.62
CA GLY A 808 -10.69 -22.26 -13.38
C GLY A 808 -9.77 -21.30 -12.61
N THR A 809 -9.76 -21.30 -11.28
CA THR A 809 -8.77 -20.51 -10.50
C THR A 809 -7.69 -21.36 -9.84
N SER A 810 -7.63 -22.66 -10.19
CA SER A 810 -6.56 -23.55 -9.78
C SER A 810 -5.45 -23.60 -10.85
N ASP A 811 -4.53 -22.64 -10.80
CA ASP A 811 -3.13 -22.92 -11.13
C ASP A 811 -2.46 -23.79 -10.05
N THR A 812 -3.24 -24.33 -9.10
CA THR A 812 -2.79 -25.11 -7.95
C THR A 812 -3.01 -26.61 -8.05
N GLY A 813 -3.44 -27.15 -9.21
CA GLY A 813 -3.33 -28.59 -9.49
C GLY A 813 -3.88 -29.54 -8.41
N THR A 814 -4.95 -29.17 -7.70
CA THR A 814 -5.59 -30.05 -6.72
C THR A 814 -6.96 -30.53 -7.22
N THR A 815 -7.16 -31.84 -7.16
CA THR A 815 -8.45 -32.50 -7.42
C THR A 815 -9.51 -32.01 -6.43
N ALA A 816 -10.58 -31.39 -6.93
CA ALA A 816 -11.95 -31.27 -6.38
C ALA A 816 -12.17 -31.49 -4.86
N ALA A 817 -11.33 -30.92 -4.01
CA ALA A 817 -11.58 -30.72 -2.59
C ALA A 817 -12.13 -29.29 -2.43
N ALA A 818 -13.16 -29.12 -1.59
CA ALA A 818 -13.78 -27.82 -1.33
C ALA A 818 -12.71 -26.75 -1.04
N SER A 819 -12.60 -25.73 -1.90
CA SER A 819 -11.76 -24.56 -1.64
C SER A 819 -12.30 -23.85 -0.40
N PRO A 820 -11.48 -23.49 0.61
CA PRO A 820 -11.95 -22.91 1.89
C PRO A 820 -12.50 -21.46 1.79
N GLY A 821 -12.74 -20.96 0.57
CA GLY A 821 -13.04 -19.55 0.29
C GLY A 821 -11.82 -18.65 0.40
N GLN A 822 -11.75 -17.61 -0.43
CA GLN A 822 -10.61 -16.71 -0.56
C GLN A 822 -10.98 -15.29 -0.12
N MET A 823 -10.11 -14.68 0.69
CA MET A 823 -10.15 -13.24 0.96
C MET A 823 -9.23 -12.53 -0.05
N PHE A 824 -9.57 -11.32 -0.49
CA PHE A 824 -8.79 -10.60 -1.51
C PHE A 824 -8.13 -9.34 -0.95
N GLU A 825 -7.05 -8.88 -1.59
CA GLU A 825 -6.42 -7.60 -1.28
C GLU A 825 -7.32 -6.40 -1.65
N LYS A 826 -8.07 -6.53 -2.74
CA LYS A 826 -8.94 -5.52 -3.35
C LYS A 826 -10.23 -6.15 -3.87
N TYR A 827 -11.33 -5.40 -3.80
CA TYR A 827 -12.68 -5.82 -4.20
C TYR A 827 -13.24 -4.93 -5.30
N SER A 828 -14.34 -5.34 -5.93
CA SER A 828 -15.05 -4.52 -6.91
C SER A 828 -16.15 -3.67 -6.26
N GLN A 829 -16.18 -2.38 -6.60
CA GLN A 829 -17.28 -1.48 -6.25
C GLN A 829 -18.57 -1.82 -7.01
N THR A 830 -18.47 -2.42 -8.20
CA THR A 830 -19.63 -2.72 -9.04
C THR A 830 -20.14 -4.15 -8.90
N SER A 831 -19.37 -5.05 -8.26
CA SER A 831 -19.74 -6.45 -8.07
C SER A 831 -19.32 -6.97 -6.68
N ILE A 832 -20.31 -7.18 -5.80
CA ILE A 832 -20.12 -7.54 -4.38
C ILE A 832 -19.53 -8.95 -4.20
N ALA A 833 -19.65 -9.83 -5.19
CA ALA A 833 -19.08 -11.19 -5.13
C ALA A 833 -17.74 -11.32 -5.87
N ALA A 834 -17.19 -10.22 -6.40
CA ALA A 834 -15.97 -10.24 -7.20
C ALA A 834 -14.79 -9.58 -6.47
N ALA A 835 -13.60 -10.10 -6.73
CA ALA A 835 -12.38 -9.38 -6.46
C ALA A 835 -12.27 -8.13 -7.35
N GLY A 836 -11.38 -7.21 -7.00
CA GLY A 836 -10.97 -6.15 -7.92
C GLY A 836 -10.15 -6.70 -9.10
N ALA A 837 -9.65 -5.82 -9.97
CA ALA A 837 -8.89 -6.20 -11.15
C ALA A 837 -7.82 -5.17 -11.51
N GLY A 838 -7.05 -5.45 -12.57
CA GLY A 838 -6.05 -4.52 -13.10
C GLY A 838 -4.82 -4.33 -12.22
N GLY A 839 -3.93 -3.45 -12.67
CA GLY A 839 -2.60 -3.25 -12.08
C GLY A 839 -1.52 -4.14 -12.71
N GLU A 840 -0.35 -4.13 -12.06
CA GLU A 840 0.87 -4.78 -12.58
C GLU A 840 0.86 -6.31 -12.42
N TYR A 841 0.20 -6.81 -11.38
CA TYR A 841 0.15 -8.23 -11.05
C TYR A 841 -1.28 -8.71 -10.83
N GLN A 842 -1.45 -10.03 -10.89
CA GLN A 842 -2.72 -10.69 -10.60
C GLN A 842 -3.18 -10.37 -9.18
N VAL A 843 -4.49 -10.33 -8.96
CA VAL A 843 -5.05 -10.06 -7.62
C VAL A 843 -4.53 -11.07 -6.60
N GLN A 844 -4.08 -10.58 -5.45
CA GLN A 844 -3.60 -11.44 -4.37
C GLN A 844 -4.71 -11.90 -3.43
N VAL A 845 -4.53 -13.11 -2.87
CA VAL A 845 -5.46 -13.76 -1.93
C VAL A 845 -4.86 -13.90 -0.53
N GLY A 846 -5.72 -13.96 0.48
CA GLY A 846 -5.35 -14.15 1.88
C GLY A 846 -4.75 -12.91 2.53
N PHE A 847 -5.18 -11.71 2.13
CA PHE A 847 -4.46 -10.47 2.42
C PHE A 847 -4.61 -9.95 3.87
N GLY A 848 -3.49 -9.65 4.52
CA GLY A 848 -3.39 -9.24 5.93
C GLY A 848 -4.24 -8.03 6.31
N TRP A 849 -4.19 -6.92 5.55
CA TRP A 849 -5.04 -5.75 5.85
C TRP A 849 -6.52 -6.06 5.74
N THR A 850 -6.92 -7.00 4.89
CA THR A 850 -8.33 -7.27 4.62
C THR A 850 -8.91 -8.04 5.79
N ASN A 851 -8.14 -9.02 6.28
CA ASN A 851 -8.44 -9.72 7.52
C ASN A 851 -8.48 -8.72 8.69
N GLY A 852 -7.49 -7.82 8.76
CA GLY A 852 -7.40 -6.77 9.77
C GLY A 852 -8.63 -5.87 9.85
N VAL A 853 -9.02 -5.28 8.71
CA VAL A 853 -10.19 -4.40 8.60
C VAL A 853 -11.49 -5.17 8.82
N SER A 854 -11.64 -6.38 8.27
CA SER A 854 -12.86 -7.19 8.48
C SER A 854 -13.09 -7.50 9.96
N ILE A 855 -12.02 -7.87 10.68
CA ILE A 855 -12.07 -8.15 12.12
C ILE A 855 -12.33 -6.88 12.91
N TYR A 856 -11.66 -5.77 12.56
CA TYR A 856 -11.88 -4.48 13.21
C TYR A 856 -13.34 -4.03 13.07
N LEU A 857 -13.89 -4.04 11.86
CA LEU A 857 -15.29 -3.66 11.61
C LEU A 857 -16.27 -4.57 12.35
N SER A 858 -16.00 -5.89 12.38
CA SER A 858 -16.85 -6.83 13.13
C SER A 858 -16.75 -6.62 14.64
N ALA A 859 -15.59 -6.22 15.15
CA ALA A 859 -15.41 -5.91 16.56
C ALA A 859 -16.14 -4.61 16.96
N GLU A 860 -16.05 -3.56 16.14
CA GLU A 860 -16.59 -2.23 16.45
C GLU A 860 -18.08 -2.09 16.11
N TYR A 861 -18.55 -2.77 15.06
CA TYR A 861 -19.88 -2.62 14.48
C TYR A 861 -20.67 -3.92 14.36
N GLY A 862 -20.20 -5.00 15.00
CA GLY A 862 -20.80 -6.34 14.88
C GLY A 862 -22.29 -6.43 15.23
N ASP A 863 -22.82 -5.47 15.98
CA ASP A 863 -24.22 -5.36 16.38
C ASP A 863 -25.11 -4.77 15.27
N ILE A 864 -24.52 -4.03 14.32
CA ILE A 864 -25.20 -3.40 13.17
C ILE A 864 -24.82 -4.02 11.82
N LEU A 865 -23.88 -4.96 11.78
CA LEU A 865 -23.59 -5.78 10.61
C LEU A 865 -24.70 -6.82 10.39
N GLN A 866 -25.05 -7.09 9.14
CA GLN A 866 -26.15 -8.00 8.78
C GLN A 866 -25.71 -9.00 7.72
N GLU A 867 -26.38 -10.16 7.68
CA GLU A 867 -26.32 -11.13 6.58
C GLU A 867 -26.45 -10.41 5.23
N PRO A 868 -25.44 -10.49 4.33
CA PRO A 868 -25.47 -9.79 3.06
C PRO A 868 -26.31 -10.53 2.01
N VAL A 869 -26.81 -9.78 1.04
CA VAL A 869 -27.39 -10.28 -0.21
C VAL A 869 -26.28 -10.34 -1.27
N CYS A 870 -25.85 -11.54 -1.65
CA CYS A 870 -24.75 -11.76 -2.60
C CYS A 870 -25.18 -11.90 -4.07
N ALA A 871 -26.43 -11.57 -4.39
CA ALA A 871 -27.08 -11.84 -5.68
C ALA A 871 -26.37 -11.21 -6.90
#